data_AF-A0A961BS09-F1
#
_entry.id   AF-A0A961BS09-F1
#
_cell.length_a   1.000
_cell.length_b   1.000
_cell.length_c   1.000
_cell.angle_alpha   90.00
_cell.angle_beta   90.00
_cell.angle_gamma   90.00
#
_symmetry.space_group_name_H-M   'P 1'
#
loop_
_entity.id
_entity.type
_entity.pdbx_description
1 polymer ?
#
loop_
_entity_poly.entity_id
_entity_poly.type
_entity_poly.pdbx_seq_one_letter_code
_entity_poly.pdbx_strand_id
1 'polypeptide(L)'
;MTSTTTVRRDDLFVFDEAGDASDAASRGRRLPHFPALDGLRGVAVAAVVLYHGGFTLFGHKVAEGGFLGVDAFFVLSGYLITGLLLAEWREHGRLALGSFWAHRARRLLPALFGCLLLVSVYAVWALPPDALQSLRGEMLASEFYVANWWFIFRDVGYFNQFLVSPVRHLWSLAIEEQFYLIWPLVVLFVLRRWDRARAVMWTALIMALASMAWMTTLYLNGAGLDRVYYGTDTRLQSLGVGALLAAAAREGLVVRGRQSQVLLNVLAVVSSVVLALAWSQTPGTSEWLYTGGFCALAVLVSIVILAVTQDRAAPNPVAAVLSWRPLCWLGLISYGVYLYHWPIMVWLDPARTGLSGNTLLAVQIAVTLVVATASYYLIEMPIRRGTMLASAARLKVIVPAAFVAMALVILLVTKDARNTLAFEAEKSGKDRPTPSVASDTPLTDRPAKVLLLGDSVTYTIGYGFEGNADTADVAVWNQAVLYCELVEGRRRELSGVEEVASETCANWPQDWGDAQEQFGPDVVVLGAGPWEIFDRQVDGTWLTYGTPEYDEVLVAELQQIVDQVTADGTPLVLLTSPWFERAPGGDTTAEWTPAEKDRIAHFNDILRQVAADNADTVTIVDLGRFVCGDDDCTSAHGGEALRSDGVHYDERSARVVATWLAPRLRQAALWGADFAADPAVPDDAGATAAAPDAPEATPPAVTEETTGADSEPDAP
;
A
#
# COMPACT_ATOMS: atom_id res chain seq x y z
N MET A 1 -27.25 -46.05 44.63
CA MET A 1 -27.76 -44.68 44.50
C MET A 1 -26.78 -43.75 45.20
N THR A 2 -25.87 -43.16 44.43
CA THR A 2 -24.93 -42.13 44.88
C THR A 2 -24.88 -41.10 43.75
N SER A 3 -25.24 -39.87 44.10
CA SER A 3 -25.64 -38.81 43.17
C SER A 3 -24.41 -38.08 42.62
N THR A 4 -24.44 -37.85 41.32
CA THR A 4 -23.43 -37.27 40.44
C THR A 4 -23.27 -35.77 40.69
N THR A 5 -22.03 -35.33 40.94
CA THR A 5 -21.65 -33.91 40.97
C THR A 5 -21.39 -33.44 39.55
N THR A 6 -22.29 -32.65 38.98
CA THR A 6 -22.09 -31.94 37.71
C THR A 6 -21.36 -30.62 37.96
N VAL A 7 -20.09 -30.56 37.57
CA VAL A 7 -19.30 -29.32 37.49
C VAL A 7 -19.83 -28.49 36.30
N ARG A 8 -20.33 -27.28 36.56
CA ARG A 8 -20.64 -26.30 35.50
C ARG A 8 -19.36 -25.75 34.90
N ARG A 9 -19.34 -25.64 33.57
CA ARG A 9 -18.18 -25.34 32.70
C ARG A 9 -17.97 -23.83 32.46
N ASP A 10 -18.53 -22.95 33.30
CA ASP A 10 -18.64 -21.51 33.01
C ASP A 10 -17.58 -20.61 33.71
N ASP A 11 -16.73 -21.15 34.58
CA ASP A 11 -15.85 -20.33 35.45
C ASP A 11 -14.43 -20.06 34.91
N LEU A 12 -14.15 -20.33 33.63
CA LEU A 12 -12.77 -20.26 33.11
C LEU A 12 -12.30 -18.89 32.58
N PHE A 13 -13.15 -17.84 32.60
CA PHE A 13 -12.74 -16.50 32.12
C PHE A 13 -13.46 -15.35 32.85
N VAL A 14 -13.54 -15.40 34.18
CA VAL A 14 -13.83 -14.23 35.01
C VAL A 14 -12.51 -13.75 35.60
N PHE A 15 -11.96 -12.65 35.06
CA PHE A 15 -10.86 -11.96 35.72
C PHE A 15 -11.41 -11.17 36.91
N ASP A 16 -11.10 -11.69 38.10
CA ASP A 16 -11.30 -11.09 39.40
C ASP A 16 -10.45 -9.80 39.53
N GLU A 17 -11.10 -8.65 39.75
CA GLU A 17 -10.43 -7.43 40.23
C GLU A 17 -10.30 -7.56 41.76
N ALA A 18 -9.14 -8.05 42.23
CA ALA A 18 -8.76 -8.02 43.63
C ALA A 18 -8.68 -6.56 44.13
N GLY A 19 -9.35 -6.29 45.25
CA GLY A 19 -9.60 -4.95 45.78
C GLY A 19 -8.37 -4.23 46.33
N ASP A 20 -8.35 -2.92 46.12
CA ASP A 20 -7.56 -1.95 46.90
C ASP A 20 -8.41 -0.70 47.18
N ALA A 21 -8.21 -0.08 48.33
CA ALA A 21 -9.02 1.01 48.88
C ALA A 21 -8.97 2.33 48.08
N SER A 22 -8.23 2.39 46.96
CA SER A 22 -8.30 3.48 45.98
C SER A 22 -9.52 3.41 45.05
N ASP A 23 -10.28 2.33 45.10
CA ASP A 23 -11.36 2.01 44.16
C ASP A 23 -12.70 2.75 44.43
N ALA A 24 -12.74 3.63 45.44
CA ALA A 24 -13.89 4.51 45.66
C ALA A 24 -13.90 5.73 44.72
N ALA A 25 -12.73 6.18 44.24
CA ALA A 25 -12.60 7.35 43.35
C ALA A 25 -12.70 6.99 41.85
N SER A 26 -12.61 5.71 41.50
CA SER A 26 -12.65 5.17 40.12
C SER A 26 -14.05 4.77 39.65
N ARG A 27 -15.00 4.53 40.57
CA ARG A 27 -16.35 4.01 40.28
C ARG A 27 -17.23 4.94 39.45
N GLY A 28 -16.92 6.22 39.39
CA GLY A 28 -17.68 7.20 38.62
C GLY A 28 -17.41 7.25 37.12
N ARG A 29 -16.20 6.84 36.69
CA ARG A 29 -15.71 7.09 35.32
C ARG A 29 -15.98 5.97 34.32
N ARG A 30 -16.64 4.87 34.72
CA ARG A 30 -16.78 3.67 33.87
C ARG A 30 -18.14 3.68 33.15
N LEU A 31 -18.13 3.77 31.81
CA LEU A 31 -19.28 3.35 31.01
C LEU A 31 -19.54 1.86 31.27
N PRO A 32 -20.82 1.40 31.28
CA PRO A 32 -21.13 -0.02 31.35
C PRO A 32 -20.38 -0.78 30.25
N HIS A 33 -19.75 -1.90 30.59
CA HIS A 33 -19.05 -2.72 29.62
C HIS A 33 -20.04 -3.57 28.83
N PHE A 34 -20.05 -3.41 27.51
CA PHE A 34 -20.89 -4.17 26.58
C PHE A 34 -20.01 -5.07 25.71
N PRO A 35 -20.00 -6.41 25.93
CA PRO A 35 -19.16 -7.34 25.16
C PRO A 35 -19.37 -7.25 23.65
N ALA A 36 -20.59 -6.97 23.21
CA ALA A 36 -20.91 -6.79 21.80
C ALA A 36 -20.15 -5.64 21.11
N LEU A 37 -19.70 -4.61 21.86
CA LEU A 37 -18.87 -3.55 21.28
C LEU A 37 -17.44 -4.04 20.99
N ASP A 38 -16.91 -4.95 21.81
CA ASP A 38 -15.64 -5.61 21.50
C ASP A 38 -15.82 -6.60 20.34
N GLY A 39 -16.94 -7.33 20.30
CA GLY A 39 -17.31 -8.11 19.12
C GLY A 39 -17.33 -7.31 17.82
N LEU A 40 -17.95 -6.12 17.84
CA LEU A 40 -17.99 -5.24 16.68
C LEU A 40 -16.58 -4.81 16.23
N ARG A 41 -15.68 -4.52 17.17
CA ARG A 41 -14.25 -4.29 16.87
C ARG A 41 -13.58 -5.51 16.26
N GLY A 42 -13.88 -6.70 16.79
CA GLY A 42 -13.37 -7.97 16.29
C GLY A 42 -13.78 -8.22 14.83
N VAL A 43 -15.04 -8.00 14.49
CA VAL A 43 -15.51 -8.12 13.10
C VAL A 43 -14.88 -7.04 12.21
N ALA A 44 -14.79 -5.79 12.68
CA ALA A 44 -14.19 -4.70 11.92
C ALA A 44 -12.71 -4.94 11.60
N VAL A 45 -11.90 -5.38 12.56
CA VAL A 45 -10.48 -5.69 12.30
C VAL A 45 -10.31 -6.93 11.42
N ALA A 46 -11.18 -7.94 11.56
CA ALA A 46 -11.15 -9.11 10.69
C ALA A 46 -11.41 -8.71 9.23
N ALA A 47 -12.40 -7.83 8.97
CA ALA A 47 -12.66 -7.33 7.63
C ALA A 47 -11.45 -6.59 7.03
N VAL A 48 -10.79 -5.74 7.82
CA VAL A 48 -9.57 -5.03 7.40
C VAL A 48 -8.43 -6.00 7.06
N VAL A 49 -8.19 -7.01 7.90
CA VAL A 49 -7.11 -7.99 7.69
C VAL A 49 -7.40 -8.83 6.45
N LEU A 50 -8.64 -9.24 6.23
CA LEU A 50 -9.03 -10.03 5.04
C LEU A 50 -8.93 -9.20 3.75
N TYR A 51 -9.23 -7.89 3.81
CA TYR A 51 -9.04 -6.96 2.70
C TYR A 51 -7.58 -6.86 2.29
N HIS A 52 -6.68 -6.51 3.23
CA HIS A 52 -5.25 -6.39 2.94
C HIS A 52 -4.60 -7.71 2.54
N GLY A 53 -5.13 -8.82 3.05
CA GLY A 53 -4.67 -10.17 2.72
C GLY A 53 -5.13 -10.70 1.37
N GLY A 54 -6.02 -9.98 0.65
CA GLY A 54 -6.55 -10.42 -0.63
C GLY A 54 -7.32 -11.75 -0.55
N PHE A 55 -8.08 -11.98 0.52
CA PHE A 55 -8.76 -13.27 0.75
C PHE A 55 -9.70 -13.64 -0.41
N THR A 56 -9.46 -14.81 -1.00
CA THR A 56 -10.27 -15.34 -2.11
C THR A 56 -11.07 -16.57 -1.69
N LEU A 57 -12.31 -16.67 -2.17
CA LEU A 57 -13.15 -17.85 -2.02
C LEU A 57 -13.83 -18.14 -3.36
N PHE A 58 -13.77 -19.40 -3.81
CA PHE A 58 -14.30 -19.81 -5.12
C PHE A 58 -13.78 -18.96 -6.30
N GLY A 59 -12.52 -18.48 -6.22
CA GLY A 59 -11.91 -17.65 -7.25
C GLY A 59 -12.26 -16.16 -7.19
N HIS A 60 -13.07 -15.71 -6.22
CA HIS A 60 -13.46 -14.31 -6.08
C HIS A 60 -12.91 -13.69 -4.79
N LYS A 61 -12.51 -12.42 -4.83
CA LYS A 61 -12.18 -11.65 -3.62
C LYS A 61 -13.46 -11.40 -2.82
N VAL A 62 -13.49 -11.80 -1.56
CA VAL A 62 -14.72 -11.75 -0.72
C VAL A 62 -14.73 -10.56 0.25
N ALA A 63 -13.61 -9.86 0.38
CA ALA A 63 -13.43 -8.77 1.33
C ALA A 63 -13.00 -7.47 0.64
N GLU A 64 -13.46 -7.22 -0.58
CA GLU A 64 -13.05 -6.07 -1.41
C GLU A 64 -13.36 -4.72 -0.72
N GLY A 65 -14.46 -4.65 0.04
CA GLY A 65 -14.82 -3.49 0.85
C GLY A 65 -14.32 -3.53 2.29
N GLY A 66 -13.46 -4.47 2.67
CA GLY A 66 -13.09 -4.70 4.08
C GLY A 66 -12.34 -3.53 4.72
N PHE A 67 -11.76 -2.62 3.92
CA PHE A 67 -11.21 -1.34 4.39
C PHE A 67 -12.25 -0.46 5.12
N LEU A 68 -13.55 -0.61 4.80
CA LEU A 68 -14.66 0.06 5.48
C LEU A 68 -14.81 -0.36 6.95
N GLY A 69 -14.13 -1.43 7.38
CA GLY A 69 -13.99 -1.76 8.80
C GLY A 69 -13.34 -0.63 9.61
N VAL A 70 -12.48 0.18 8.99
CA VAL A 70 -11.88 1.38 9.63
C VAL A 70 -12.96 2.41 10.01
N ASP A 71 -13.99 2.60 9.18
CA ASP A 71 -15.10 3.51 9.50
C ASP A 71 -15.88 3.06 10.75
N ALA A 72 -16.01 1.75 10.97
CA ALA A 72 -16.63 1.25 12.19
C ALA A 72 -15.80 1.60 13.44
N PHE A 73 -14.45 1.57 13.34
CA PHE A 73 -13.57 2.06 14.39
C PHE A 73 -13.77 3.56 14.64
N PHE A 74 -13.84 4.38 13.59
CA PHE A 74 -14.11 5.82 13.71
C PHE A 74 -15.44 6.10 14.43
N VAL A 75 -16.53 5.41 14.08
CA VAL A 75 -17.82 5.58 14.77
C VAL A 75 -17.72 5.14 16.23
N LEU A 76 -17.10 4.00 16.51
CA LEU A 76 -16.89 3.52 17.88
C LEU A 76 -16.04 4.49 18.71
N SER A 77 -15.00 5.06 18.11
CA SER A 77 -14.12 6.07 18.70
C SER A 77 -14.91 7.32 19.06
N GLY A 78 -15.69 7.87 18.12
CA GLY A 78 -16.61 8.98 18.38
C GLY A 78 -17.57 8.73 19.53
N TYR A 79 -18.21 7.55 19.52
CA TYR A 79 -19.18 7.15 20.55
C TYR A 79 -18.55 7.02 21.94
N LEU A 80 -17.45 6.28 22.06
CA LEU A 80 -16.84 5.97 23.36
C LEU A 80 -16.15 7.19 23.97
N ILE A 81 -15.41 7.97 23.18
CA ILE A 81 -14.73 9.17 23.70
C ILE A 81 -15.76 10.19 24.18
N THR A 82 -16.74 10.51 23.34
CA THR A 82 -17.77 11.49 23.70
C THR A 82 -18.60 11.02 24.89
N GLY A 83 -18.94 9.73 24.92
CA GLY A 83 -19.68 9.12 26.02
C GLY A 83 -18.95 9.20 27.37
N LEU A 84 -17.63 9.02 27.37
CA LEU A 84 -16.76 9.16 28.56
C LEU A 84 -16.67 10.62 29.02
N LEU A 85 -16.42 11.56 28.10
CA LEU A 85 -16.31 12.99 28.43
C LEU A 85 -17.61 13.53 29.02
N LEU A 86 -18.76 13.18 28.42
CA LEU A 86 -20.06 13.58 28.93
C LEU A 86 -20.39 12.93 30.28
N ALA A 87 -19.91 11.72 30.55
CA ALA A 87 -20.05 11.08 31.87
C ALA A 87 -19.29 11.87 32.94
N GLU A 88 -18.00 12.14 32.66
CA GLU A 88 -17.10 12.80 33.60
C GLU A 88 -17.56 14.23 33.91
N TRP A 89 -18.01 14.97 32.90
CA TRP A 89 -18.57 16.30 33.10
C TRP A 89 -19.80 16.28 33.99
N ARG A 90 -20.74 15.35 33.75
CA ARG A 90 -21.97 15.25 34.53
C ARG A 90 -21.70 14.92 36.00
N GLU A 91 -20.70 14.08 36.25
CA GLU A 91 -20.40 13.62 37.60
C GLU A 91 -19.54 14.59 38.40
N HIS A 92 -18.62 15.31 37.74
CA HIS A 92 -17.63 16.14 38.43
C HIS A 92 -17.69 17.63 38.09
N GLY A 93 -18.49 18.04 37.10
CA GLY A 93 -18.56 19.42 36.59
C GLY A 93 -17.25 19.91 35.95
N ARG A 94 -16.31 19.00 35.65
CA ARG A 94 -14.99 19.31 35.08
C ARG A 94 -14.46 18.13 34.27
N LEU A 95 -13.60 18.41 33.30
CA LEU A 95 -12.87 17.39 32.54
C LEU A 95 -11.39 17.40 32.93
N ALA A 96 -10.88 16.26 33.40
CA ALA A 96 -9.46 16.03 33.69
C ALA A 96 -8.72 15.58 32.43
N LEU A 97 -8.55 16.50 31.47
CA LEU A 97 -7.96 16.19 30.15
C LEU A 97 -6.55 15.59 30.23
N GLY A 98 -5.70 16.08 31.13
CA GLY A 98 -4.37 15.50 31.35
C GLY A 98 -4.42 14.04 31.74
N SER A 99 -5.37 13.65 32.61
CA SER A 99 -5.61 12.25 32.95
C SER A 99 -6.15 11.48 31.76
N PHE A 100 -7.10 12.05 31.01
CA PHE A 100 -7.66 11.41 29.81
C PHE A 100 -6.56 11.05 28.79
N TRP A 101 -5.71 12.01 28.43
CA TRP A 101 -4.60 11.76 27.48
C TRP A 101 -3.55 10.81 28.07
N ALA A 102 -3.26 10.88 29.37
CA ALA A 102 -2.35 9.93 30.03
C ALA A 102 -2.84 8.47 29.98
N HIS A 103 -4.16 8.23 30.07
CA HIS A 103 -4.72 6.88 29.91
C HIS A 103 -4.63 6.41 28.46
N ARG A 104 -4.82 7.32 27.50
CA ARG A 104 -4.71 7.02 26.07
C ARG A 104 -3.27 6.73 25.65
N ALA A 105 -2.31 7.55 26.10
CA ALA A 105 -0.89 7.32 25.87
C ALA A 105 -0.43 5.94 26.37
N ARG A 106 -0.83 5.54 27.59
CA ARG A 106 -0.54 4.19 28.14
C ARG A 106 -1.24 3.05 27.38
N ARG A 107 -2.31 3.35 26.66
CA ARG A 107 -3.08 2.39 25.89
C ARG A 107 -2.51 2.16 24.49
N LEU A 108 -1.96 3.20 23.86
CA LEU A 108 -1.68 3.21 22.42
C LEU A 108 -0.18 3.21 22.11
N LEU A 109 0.57 4.14 22.71
CA LEU A 109 1.99 4.34 22.40
C LEU A 109 2.86 3.07 22.55
N PRO A 110 2.69 2.21 23.56
CA PRO A 110 3.56 1.06 23.71
C PRO A 110 3.52 0.10 22.53
N ALA A 111 2.33 -0.21 21.99
CA ALA A 111 2.22 -1.09 20.84
C ALA A 111 2.58 -0.38 19.53
N LEU A 112 2.32 0.94 19.42
CA LEU A 112 2.81 1.72 18.27
C LEU A 112 4.34 1.66 18.20
N PHE A 113 5.05 1.93 19.31
CA PHE A 113 6.50 1.83 19.35
C PHE A 113 6.98 0.40 19.13
N GLY A 114 6.28 -0.61 19.63
CA GLY A 114 6.56 -2.00 19.29
C GLY A 114 6.48 -2.29 17.78
N CYS A 115 5.46 -1.75 17.11
CA CYS A 115 5.30 -1.85 15.66
C CYS A 115 6.40 -1.09 14.90
N LEU A 116 6.71 0.15 15.28
CA LEU A 116 7.78 0.93 14.64
C LEU A 116 9.17 0.28 14.84
N LEU A 117 9.41 -0.37 15.98
CA LEU A 117 10.61 -1.19 16.18
C LEU A 117 10.62 -2.41 15.27
N LEU A 118 9.50 -3.12 15.13
CA LEU A 118 9.38 -4.25 14.21
C LEU A 118 9.68 -3.82 12.76
N VAL A 119 9.13 -2.69 12.33
CA VAL A 119 9.40 -2.09 11.01
C VAL A 119 10.87 -1.66 10.89
N SER A 120 11.46 -1.10 11.95
CA SER A 120 12.89 -0.75 11.96
C SER A 120 13.78 -1.98 11.77
N VAL A 121 13.44 -3.11 12.42
CA VAL A 121 14.14 -4.38 12.22
C VAL A 121 13.95 -4.84 10.78
N TYR A 122 12.72 -4.86 10.27
CA TYR A 122 12.46 -5.20 8.87
C TYR A 122 13.28 -4.35 7.90
N ALA A 123 13.37 -3.04 8.14
CA ALA A 123 14.13 -2.11 7.31
C ALA A 123 15.62 -2.43 7.24
N VAL A 124 16.24 -2.82 8.35
CA VAL A 124 17.67 -3.20 8.35
C VAL A 124 17.93 -4.49 7.57
N TRP A 125 17.01 -5.46 7.64
CA TRP A 125 17.24 -6.82 7.14
C TRP A 125 16.75 -7.07 5.72
N ALA A 126 15.76 -6.30 5.26
CA ALA A 126 14.98 -6.67 4.07
C ALA A 126 14.75 -5.53 3.08
N LEU A 127 15.02 -4.27 3.45
CA LEU A 127 14.82 -3.13 2.56
C LEU A 127 16.17 -2.65 1.97
N PRO A 128 16.22 -2.38 0.65
CA PRO A 128 17.41 -1.80 0.04
C PRO A 128 17.55 -0.31 0.44
N PRO A 129 18.77 0.27 0.36
CA PRO A 129 19.05 1.62 0.87
C PRO A 129 18.18 2.75 0.30
N ASP A 130 17.68 2.60 -0.91
CA ASP A 130 16.80 3.54 -1.60
C ASP A 130 15.37 3.55 -1.04
N ALA A 131 14.86 2.39 -0.62
CA ALA A 131 13.54 2.29 0.03
C ALA A 131 13.55 2.85 1.47
N LEU A 132 14.73 3.04 2.07
CA LEU A 132 14.87 3.58 3.43
C LEU A 132 14.55 5.09 3.50
N GLN A 133 14.69 5.83 2.40
CA GLN A 133 14.48 7.28 2.43
C GLN A 133 13.00 7.65 2.53
N SER A 134 12.16 7.04 1.70
CA SER A 134 10.70 7.19 1.78
C SER A 134 10.20 6.73 3.14
N LEU A 135 10.65 5.55 3.58
CA LEU A 135 10.26 4.97 4.86
C LEU A 135 10.58 5.86 6.07
N ARG A 136 11.73 6.56 6.06
CA ARG A 136 12.11 7.46 7.17
C ARG A 136 11.02 8.50 7.44
N GLY A 137 10.56 9.18 6.40
CA GLY A 137 9.56 10.24 6.52
C GLY A 137 8.20 9.69 6.96
N GLU A 138 7.82 8.54 6.41
CA GLU A 138 6.59 7.85 6.78
C GLU A 138 6.58 7.39 8.24
N MET A 139 7.66 6.77 8.71
CA MET A 139 7.77 6.31 10.11
C MET A 139 7.73 7.47 11.09
N LEU A 140 8.44 8.58 10.81
CA LEU A 140 8.39 9.78 11.64
C LEU A 140 6.97 10.38 11.63
N ALA A 141 6.33 10.46 10.47
CA ALA A 141 4.96 10.96 10.37
C ALA A 141 3.97 10.07 11.13
N SER A 142 4.13 8.74 11.08
CA SER A 142 3.33 7.78 11.84
C SER A 142 3.55 7.90 13.34
N GLU A 143 4.80 8.08 13.77
CA GLU A 143 5.15 8.28 15.18
C GLU A 143 4.39 9.48 15.77
N PHE A 144 4.40 10.61 15.04
CA PHE A 144 3.73 11.84 15.47
C PHE A 144 2.24 11.92 15.09
N TYR A 145 1.63 10.83 14.60
CA TYR A 145 0.22 10.77 14.19
C TYR A 145 -0.16 11.83 13.15
N VAL A 146 0.71 12.06 12.17
CA VAL A 146 0.51 12.92 11.00
C VAL A 146 0.72 12.20 9.66
N ALA A 147 0.83 10.86 9.69
CA ALA A 147 1.03 10.03 8.50
C ALA A 147 0.00 10.28 7.39
N ASN A 148 -1.27 10.49 7.74
CA ASN A 148 -2.31 10.78 6.75
C ASN A 148 -2.01 12.05 5.94
N TRP A 149 -1.49 13.11 6.57
CA TRP A 149 -1.10 14.35 5.89
C TRP A 149 0.22 14.19 5.13
N TRP A 150 1.15 13.41 5.67
CA TRP A 150 2.38 13.04 4.95
C TRP A 150 2.05 12.38 3.61
N PHE A 151 1.15 11.39 3.60
CA PHE A 151 0.74 10.71 2.37
C PHE A 151 0.02 11.64 1.39
N ILE A 152 -0.83 12.56 1.88
CA ILE A 152 -1.48 13.57 1.04
C ILE A 152 -0.46 14.49 0.37
N PHE A 153 0.54 15.01 1.10
CA PHE A 153 1.49 15.97 0.55
C PHE A 153 2.60 15.34 -0.31
N ARG A 154 2.66 14.01 -0.35
CA ARG A 154 3.62 13.24 -1.14
C ARG A 154 2.93 12.45 -2.25
N ASP A 155 1.63 12.70 -2.46
CA ASP A 155 0.79 12.03 -3.45
C ASP A 155 0.93 10.49 -3.40
N VAL A 156 0.99 9.96 -2.17
CA VAL A 156 1.14 8.52 -1.91
C VAL A 156 -0.23 7.85 -1.93
N GLY A 157 -0.57 7.23 -3.05
CA GLY A 157 -1.83 6.53 -3.25
C GLY A 157 -2.12 5.40 -2.28
N TYR A 158 -3.34 5.35 -1.74
CA TYR A 158 -3.77 4.22 -0.88
C TYR A 158 -4.14 2.99 -1.70
N PHE A 159 -4.90 3.20 -2.79
CA PHE A 159 -5.50 2.12 -3.56
C PHE A 159 -4.66 1.69 -4.78
N ASN A 160 -3.71 2.52 -5.24
CA ASN A 160 -3.12 2.39 -6.58
C ASN A 160 -1.58 2.58 -6.59
N GLN A 161 -0.80 2.01 -5.65
CA GLN A 161 0.66 2.21 -5.64
C GLN A 161 1.51 0.95 -5.62
N PHE A 162 2.56 1.00 -6.46
CA PHE A 162 3.60 0.00 -6.72
C PHE A 162 4.55 -0.27 -5.55
N LEU A 163 4.85 0.74 -4.73
CA LEU A 163 5.73 0.60 -3.58
C LEU A 163 4.92 0.35 -2.31
N VAL A 164 5.21 -0.75 -1.61
CA VAL A 164 4.47 -1.17 -0.42
C VAL A 164 5.12 -0.59 0.84
N SER A 165 4.61 0.53 1.34
CA SER A 165 5.06 1.08 2.62
C SER A 165 4.58 0.21 3.79
N PRO A 166 5.47 -0.29 4.67
CA PRO A 166 5.10 -1.13 5.81
C PRO A 166 4.34 -0.40 6.92
N VAL A 167 4.21 0.94 6.84
CA VAL A 167 3.50 1.77 7.82
C VAL A 167 2.31 2.52 7.23
N ARG A 168 1.94 2.24 5.97
CA ARG A 168 0.87 2.95 5.25
C ARG A 168 -0.44 2.97 6.02
N HIS A 169 -0.88 1.83 6.53
CA HIS A 169 -2.14 1.66 7.28
C HIS A 169 -2.26 2.57 8.52
N LEU A 170 -1.15 3.11 9.04
CA LEU A 170 -1.16 4.00 10.21
C LEU A 170 -1.80 5.38 9.93
N TRP A 171 -2.13 5.71 8.67
CA TRP A 171 -2.88 6.92 8.32
C TRP A 171 -4.20 7.04 9.11
N SER A 172 -4.91 5.93 9.31
CA SER A 172 -6.24 5.97 9.95
C SER A 172 -6.11 6.24 11.45
N LEU A 173 -5.08 5.68 12.08
CA LEU A 173 -4.74 5.93 13.47
C LEU A 173 -4.32 7.39 13.69
N ALA A 174 -3.65 8.00 12.72
CA ALA A 174 -3.35 9.43 12.76
C ALA A 174 -4.63 10.27 12.88
N ILE A 175 -5.67 9.95 12.09
CA ILE A 175 -6.98 10.60 12.17
C ILE A 175 -7.63 10.39 13.55
N GLU A 176 -7.62 9.16 14.08
CA GLU A 176 -8.20 8.89 15.40
C GLU A 176 -7.50 9.67 16.52
N GLU A 177 -6.17 9.70 16.52
CA GLU A 177 -5.43 10.43 17.56
C GLU A 177 -5.57 11.94 17.46
N GLN A 178 -5.63 12.49 16.23
CA GLN A 178 -5.98 13.90 16.03
C GLN A 178 -7.35 14.22 16.63
N PHE A 179 -8.34 13.34 16.44
CA PHE A 179 -9.63 13.46 17.10
C PHE A 179 -9.53 13.33 18.62
N TYR A 180 -8.75 12.40 19.16
CA TYR A 180 -8.55 12.24 20.60
C TYR A 180 -7.84 13.42 21.26
N LEU A 181 -7.03 14.16 20.50
CA LEU A 181 -6.38 15.38 20.96
C LEU A 181 -7.36 16.58 20.94
N ILE A 182 -8.06 16.78 19.82
CA ILE A 182 -8.83 18.00 19.56
C ILE A 182 -10.25 17.91 20.16
N TRP A 183 -10.94 16.78 19.99
CA TRP A 183 -12.35 16.66 20.38
C TRP A 183 -12.61 16.91 21.88
N PRO A 184 -11.79 16.42 22.83
CA PRO A 184 -11.98 16.76 24.25
C PRO A 184 -11.91 18.26 24.55
N LEU A 185 -11.09 19.02 23.81
CA LEU A 185 -11.02 20.48 23.93
C LEU A 185 -12.29 21.14 23.41
N VAL A 186 -12.82 20.67 22.28
CA VAL A 186 -14.10 21.12 21.72
C VAL A 186 -15.24 20.86 22.70
N VAL A 187 -15.35 19.63 23.21
CA VAL A 187 -16.37 19.25 24.20
C VAL A 187 -16.25 20.09 25.47
N LEU A 188 -15.03 20.31 25.98
CA LEU A 188 -14.80 21.17 27.15
C LEU A 188 -15.29 22.60 26.90
N PHE A 189 -14.96 23.18 25.75
CA PHE A 189 -15.39 24.52 25.38
C PHE A 189 -16.92 24.63 25.29
N VAL A 190 -17.56 23.68 24.59
CA VAL A 190 -19.02 23.62 24.41
C VAL A 190 -19.72 23.47 25.76
N LEU A 191 -19.27 22.55 26.60
CA LEU A 191 -19.87 22.33 27.92
C LEU A 191 -19.66 23.52 28.85
N ARG A 192 -18.51 24.20 28.82
CA ARG A 192 -18.33 25.44 29.61
C ARG A 192 -19.24 26.57 29.16
N ARG A 193 -19.56 26.65 27.87
CA ARG A 193 -20.33 27.78 27.32
C ARG A 193 -21.84 27.61 27.47
N TRP A 194 -22.33 26.37 27.41
CA TRP A 194 -23.77 26.07 27.37
C TRP A 194 -24.24 25.03 28.41
N ASP A 195 -23.32 24.29 29.03
CA ASP A 195 -23.56 23.24 30.04
C ASP A 195 -24.65 22.24 29.66
N ARG A 196 -24.69 21.84 28.39
CA ARG A 196 -25.73 20.95 27.85
C ARG A 196 -25.15 19.92 26.89
N ALA A 197 -25.45 18.64 27.13
CA ALA A 197 -25.11 17.56 26.20
C ALA A 197 -25.75 17.79 24.81
N ARG A 198 -26.93 18.42 24.76
CA ARG A 198 -27.56 18.89 23.53
C ARG A 198 -26.67 19.81 22.69
N ALA A 199 -25.86 20.67 23.30
CA ALA A 199 -24.95 21.53 22.55
C ALA A 199 -23.85 20.69 21.88
N VAL A 200 -23.30 19.71 22.60
CA VAL A 200 -22.33 18.74 22.05
C VAL A 200 -22.94 17.91 20.92
N MET A 201 -24.21 17.51 21.06
CA MET A 201 -24.99 16.82 20.04
C MET A 201 -25.06 17.61 18.73
N TRP A 202 -25.46 18.90 18.81
CA TRP A 202 -25.50 19.78 17.64
C TRP A 202 -24.12 20.03 17.04
N THR A 203 -23.08 20.21 17.88
CA THR A 203 -21.70 20.35 17.39
C THR A 203 -21.26 19.11 16.63
N ALA A 204 -21.53 17.91 17.14
CA ALA A 204 -21.20 16.65 16.47
C ALA A 204 -21.96 16.46 15.15
N LEU A 205 -23.24 16.83 15.11
CA LEU A 205 -24.05 16.80 13.88
C LEU A 205 -23.51 17.76 12.82
N ILE A 206 -23.23 19.02 13.20
CA ILE A 206 -22.69 20.03 12.28
C ILE A 206 -21.33 19.58 11.75
N MET A 207 -20.46 19.06 12.62
CA MET A 207 -19.16 18.52 12.21
C MET A 207 -19.31 17.37 11.21
N ALA A 208 -20.24 16.44 11.45
CA ALA A 208 -20.46 15.31 10.56
C ALA A 208 -20.96 15.75 9.18
N LEU A 209 -21.98 16.63 9.15
CA LEU A 209 -22.55 17.15 7.91
C LEU A 209 -21.57 18.04 7.15
N ALA A 210 -20.78 18.87 7.85
CA ALA A 210 -19.77 19.72 7.23
C ALA A 210 -18.64 18.89 6.63
N SER A 211 -18.17 17.86 7.34
CA SER A 211 -17.12 16.94 6.85
C SER A 211 -17.60 16.16 5.62
N MET A 212 -18.83 15.65 5.64
CA MET A 212 -19.45 14.98 4.49
C MET A 212 -19.59 15.93 3.29
N ALA A 213 -20.19 17.11 3.49
CA ALA A 213 -20.36 18.10 2.43
C ALA A 213 -19.02 18.57 1.85
N TRP A 214 -17.99 18.69 2.70
CA TRP A 214 -16.65 19.06 2.29
C TRP A 214 -15.98 17.96 1.45
N MET A 215 -16.10 16.69 1.87
CA MET A 215 -15.64 15.56 1.08
C MET A 215 -16.30 15.50 -0.30
N THR A 216 -17.64 15.62 -0.34
CA THR A 216 -18.40 15.66 -1.60
C THR A 216 -17.94 16.81 -2.48
N THR A 217 -17.72 17.99 -1.90
CA THR A 217 -17.30 19.18 -2.65
C THR A 217 -15.89 19.02 -3.22
N LEU A 218 -14.94 18.50 -2.43
CA LEU A 218 -13.57 18.25 -2.93
C LEU A 218 -13.59 17.21 -4.05
N TYR A 219 -14.32 16.11 -3.86
CA TYR A 219 -14.44 15.05 -4.86
C TYR A 219 -15.03 15.56 -6.17
N LEU A 220 -16.18 16.24 -6.12
CA LEU A 220 -16.85 16.76 -7.32
C LEU A 220 -16.06 17.88 -8.04
N ASN A 221 -15.12 18.54 -7.36
CA ASN A 221 -14.21 19.50 -7.97
C ASN A 221 -12.90 18.87 -8.48
N GLY A 222 -12.81 17.54 -8.54
CA GLY A 222 -11.68 16.82 -9.12
C GLY A 222 -10.45 16.71 -8.21
N ALA A 223 -10.62 16.83 -6.88
CA ALA A 223 -9.53 16.49 -5.97
C ALA A 223 -9.22 14.99 -6.05
N GLY A 224 -7.93 14.62 -6.06
CA GLY A 224 -7.51 13.21 -6.11
C GLY A 224 -8.10 12.37 -4.97
N LEU A 225 -8.34 11.09 -5.25
CA LEU A 225 -8.95 10.14 -4.31
C LEU A 225 -8.22 10.07 -2.97
N ASP A 226 -6.89 10.13 -2.97
CA ASP A 226 -6.08 10.05 -1.75
C ASP A 226 -6.28 11.27 -0.85
N ARG A 227 -6.44 12.46 -1.42
CA ARG A 227 -6.72 13.69 -0.68
C ARG A 227 -8.04 13.58 0.08
N VAL A 228 -9.07 13.06 -0.57
CA VAL A 228 -10.40 12.93 0.04
C VAL A 228 -10.49 11.73 0.98
N TYR A 229 -9.69 10.68 0.77
CA TYR A 229 -9.69 9.48 1.60
C TYR A 229 -8.85 9.62 2.89
N TYR A 230 -7.66 10.21 2.82
CA TYR A 230 -6.77 10.42 3.97
C TYR A 230 -7.09 11.68 4.79
N GLY A 231 -7.89 12.59 4.24
CA GLY A 231 -8.20 13.87 4.87
C GLY A 231 -8.88 13.71 6.23
N THR A 232 -8.29 14.24 7.30
CA THR A 232 -9.00 14.28 8.60
C THR A 232 -10.28 15.11 8.48
N ASP A 233 -10.22 16.21 7.73
CA ASP A 233 -11.35 17.09 7.43
C ASP A 233 -12.50 16.40 6.68
N THR A 234 -12.20 15.44 5.81
CA THR A 234 -13.21 14.69 5.01
C THR A 234 -13.70 13.41 5.70
N ARG A 235 -12.95 12.89 6.68
CA ARG A 235 -13.28 11.64 7.40
C ARG A 235 -13.87 11.85 8.80
N LEU A 236 -13.88 13.10 9.31
CA LEU A 236 -14.53 13.48 10.57
C LEU A 236 -16.03 13.12 10.62
N GLN A 237 -16.69 12.91 9.48
CA GLN A 237 -18.08 12.45 9.41
C GLN A 237 -18.36 11.19 10.23
N SER A 238 -17.54 10.14 10.11
CA SER A 238 -17.74 8.87 10.82
C SER A 238 -17.54 9.03 12.34
N LEU A 239 -16.51 9.79 12.75
CA LEU A 239 -16.26 10.17 14.15
C LEU A 239 -17.41 11.02 14.72
N GLY A 240 -17.92 11.96 13.93
CA GLY A 240 -19.01 12.86 14.30
C GLY A 240 -20.34 12.15 14.49
N VAL A 241 -20.66 11.17 13.63
CA VAL A 241 -21.85 10.33 13.78
C VAL A 241 -21.80 9.51 15.08
N GLY A 242 -20.63 8.94 15.42
CA GLY A 242 -20.43 8.28 16.71
C GLY A 242 -20.60 9.23 17.91
N ALA A 243 -20.00 10.42 17.84
CA ALA A 243 -20.11 11.44 18.87
C ALA A 243 -21.55 11.94 19.05
N LEU A 244 -22.28 12.10 17.94
CA LEU A 244 -23.70 12.43 17.91
C LEU A 244 -24.53 11.38 18.64
N LEU A 245 -24.31 10.09 18.32
CA LEU A 245 -25.00 8.99 19.00
C LEU A 245 -24.77 9.01 20.51
N ALA A 246 -23.52 9.23 20.95
CA ALA A 246 -23.21 9.31 22.37
C ALA A 246 -23.91 10.48 23.07
N ALA A 247 -23.92 11.67 22.47
CA ALA A 247 -24.60 12.83 23.02
C ALA A 247 -26.13 12.65 23.03
N ALA A 248 -26.70 12.06 21.98
CA ALA A 248 -28.14 11.74 21.90
C ALA A 248 -28.55 10.72 22.97
N ALA A 249 -27.76 9.66 23.17
CA ALA A 249 -27.98 8.69 24.25
C ALA A 249 -27.99 9.38 25.63
N ARG A 250 -27.14 10.39 25.84
CA ARG A 250 -27.11 11.19 27.07
C ARG A 250 -28.31 12.12 27.24
N GLU A 251 -28.85 12.66 26.16
CA GLU A 251 -30.10 13.44 26.14
C GLU A 251 -31.36 12.57 26.34
N GLY A 252 -31.19 11.26 26.51
CA GLY A 252 -32.27 10.34 26.83
C GLY A 252 -32.81 9.58 25.62
N LEU A 253 -32.04 9.47 24.53
CA LEU A 253 -32.31 8.51 23.46
C LEU A 253 -32.22 7.08 24.03
N VAL A 254 -33.34 6.60 24.55
CA VAL A 254 -33.54 5.27 25.11
C VAL A 254 -34.75 4.66 24.44
N VAL A 255 -34.56 3.49 23.83
CA VAL A 255 -35.65 2.79 23.15
C VAL A 255 -36.40 1.93 24.16
N ARG A 256 -37.51 2.49 24.67
CA ARG A 256 -38.38 1.83 25.65
C ARG A 256 -39.53 1.11 24.96
N GLY A 257 -39.93 -0.02 25.53
CA GLY A 257 -41.06 -0.81 25.06
C GLY A 257 -40.66 -1.92 24.09
N ARG A 258 -41.30 -3.07 24.22
CA ARG A 258 -40.96 -4.29 23.48
C ARG A 258 -41.04 -4.11 21.96
N GLN A 259 -42.06 -3.42 21.45
CA GLN A 259 -42.23 -3.20 20.00
C GLN A 259 -41.11 -2.34 19.40
N SER A 260 -40.77 -1.22 20.05
CA SER A 260 -39.69 -0.34 19.60
C SER A 260 -38.32 -1.03 19.66
N GLN A 261 -38.10 -1.89 20.66
CA GLN A 261 -36.89 -2.72 20.72
C GLN A 261 -36.84 -3.80 19.63
N VAL A 262 -37.98 -4.42 19.30
CA VAL A 262 -38.05 -5.35 18.16
C VAL A 262 -37.74 -4.62 16.85
N LEU A 263 -38.30 -3.43 16.62
CA LEU A 263 -37.99 -2.61 15.45
C LEU A 263 -36.50 -2.25 15.39
N LEU A 264 -35.91 -1.81 16.50
CA LEU A 264 -34.47 -1.52 16.57
C LEU A 264 -33.63 -2.76 16.25
N ASN A 265 -34.02 -3.93 16.75
CA ASN A 265 -33.32 -5.19 16.45
C ASN A 265 -33.43 -5.56 14.96
N VAL A 266 -34.59 -5.35 14.33
CA VAL A 266 -34.76 -5.54 12.88
C VAL A 266 -33.86 -4.57 12.11
N LEU A 267 -33.86 -3.29 12.47
CA LEU A 267 -32.99 -2.29 11.86
C LEU A 267 -31.51 -2.64 12.05
N ALA A 268 -31.11 -3.15 13.21
CA ALA A 268 -29.74 -3.59 13.47
C ALA A 268 -29.34 -4.81 12.64
N VAL A 269 -30.24 -5.78 12.44
CA VAL A 269 -30.01 -6.93 11.55
C VAL A 269 -29.85 -6.46 10.11
N VAL A 270 -30.77 -5.63 9.61
CA VAL A 270 -30.70 -5.06 8.25
C VAL A 270 -29.41 -4.25 8.08
N SER A 271 -29.07 -3.39 9.05
CA SER A 271 -27.83 -2.61 9.03
C SER A 271 -26.60 -3.52 9.00
N SER A 272 -26.59 -4.61 9.78
CA SER A 272 -25.48 -5.57 9.79
C SER A 272 -25.34 -6.30 8.45
N VAL A 273 -26.45 -6.66 7.80
CA VAL A 273 -26.44 -7.29 6.47
C VAL A 273 -25.93 -6.31 5.42
N VAL A 274 -26.42 -5.07 5.42
CA VAL A 274 -25.96 -4.04 4.47
C VAL A 274 -24.47 -3.73 4.67
N LEU A 275 -24.01 -3.63 5.92
CA LEU A 275 -22.58 -3.47 6.22
C LEU A 275 -21.75 -4.66 5.74
N ALA A 276 -22.21 -5.89 5.97
CA ALA A 276 -21.52 -7.08 5.50
C ALA A 276 -21.42 -7.13 3.97
N LEU A 277 -22.49 -6.76 3.26
CA LEU A 277 -22.49 -6.64 1.79
C LEU A 277 -21.52 -5.56 1.32
N ALA A 278 -21.59 -4.37 1.91
CA ALA A 278 -20.67 -3.27 1.58
C ALA A 278 -19.21 -3.69 1.81
N TRP A 279 -18.90 -4.33 2.93
CA TRP A 279 -17.54 -4.79 3.26
C TRP A 279 -17.06 -5.94 2.36
N SER A 280 -17.97 -6.64 1.70
CA SER A 280 -17.61 -7.72 0.76
C SER A 280 -17.41 -7.25 -0.68
N GLN A 281 -18.18 -6.25 -1.13
CA GLN A 281 -18.40 -5.98 -2.56
C GLN A 281 -18.09 -4.55 -3.01
N THR A 282 -17.69 -3.64 -2.11
CA THR A 282 -17.51 -2.23 -2.49
C THR A 282 -16.04 -1.92 -2.75
N PRO A 283 -15.63 -1.66 -4.01
CA PRO A 283 -14.29 -1.17 -4.32
C PRO A 283 -14.02 0.18 -3.68
N GLY A 284 -12.76 0.43 -3.30
CA GLY A 284 -12.30 1.71 -2.75
C GLY A 284 -12.53 2.92 -3.67
N THR A 285 -12.59 2.69 -4.98
CA THR A 285 -12.82 3.69 -6.02
C THR A 285 -14.31 4.04 -6.23
N SER A 286 -15.23 3.41 -5.49
CA SER A 286 -16.66 3.62 -5.66
C SER A 286 -17.10 5.07 -5.37
N GLU A 287 -17.57 5.79 -6.38
CA GLU A 287 -17.92 7.22 -6.29
C GLU A 287 -18.96 7.55 -5.20
N TRP A 288 -19.92 6.64 -4.98
CA TRP A 288 -20.99 6.83 -4.00
C TRP A 288 -20.46 6.95 -2.57
N LEU A 289 -19.27 6.40 -2.27
CA LEU A 289 -18.61 6.55 -0.96
C LEU A 289 -18.25 8.01 -0.69
N TYR A 290 -17.72 8.70 -1.70
CA TYR A 290 -17.20 10.07 -1.64
C TYR A 290 -18.30 11.13 -1.72
N THR A 291 -19.51 10.74 -2.10
CA THR A 291 -20.69 11.62 -2.21
C THR A 291 -21.71 11.42 -1.09
N GLY A 292 -21.31 10.77 0.01
CA GLY A 292 -22.13 10.61 1.22
C GLY A 292 -22.21 9.18 1.76
N GLY A 293 -21.68 8.21 1.03
CA GLY A 293 -21.70 6.80 1.40
C GLY A 293 -21.01 6.50 2.73
N PHE A 294 -19.86 7.13 3.02
CA PHE A 294 -19.20 6.96 4.32
C PHE A 294 -20.08 7.40 5.50
N CYS A 295 -20.77 8.55 5.38
CA CYS A 295 -21.73 8.99 6.39
C CYS A 295 -22.89 8.00 6.55
N ALA A 296 -23.43 7.49 5.43
CA ALA A 296 -24.52 6.51 5.46
C ALA A 296 -24.11 5.22 6.18
N LEU A 297 -22.93 4.67 5.86
CA LEU A 297 -22.39 3.49 6.54
C LEU A 297 -22.13 3.77 8.02
N ALA A 298 -21.63 4.96 8.37
CA ALA A 298 -21.43 5.36 9.76
C ALA A 298 -22.74 5.40 10.58
N VAL A 299 -23.86 5.79 9.94
CA VAL A 299 -25.19 5.74 10.54
C VAL A 299 -25.64 4.29 10.76
N LEU A 300 -25.39 3.38 9.81
CA LEU A 300 -25.68 1.94 9.97
C LEU A 300 -24.90 1.34 11.16
N VAL A 301 -23.61 1.66 11.28
CA VAL A 301 -22.80 1.25 12.45
C VAL A 301 -23.39 1.82 13.75
N SER A 302 -23.86 3.07 13.74
CA SER A 302 -24.50 3.69 14.90
C SER A 302 -25.82 3.02 15.30
N ILE A 303 -26.60 2.53 14.34
CA ILE A 303 -27.81 1.73 14.62
C ILE A 303 -27.43 0.43 15.33
N VAL A 304 -26.37 -0.25 14.89
CA VAL A 304 -25.86 -1.46 15.54
C VAL A 304 -25.39 -1.14 16.97
N ILE A 305 -24.60 -0.08 17.17
CA ILE A 305 -24.15 0.37 18.50
C ILE A 305 -25.35 0.69 19.40
N LEU A 306 -26.33 1.44 18.89
CA LEU A 306 -27.54 1.78 19.66
C LEU A 306 -28.25 0.50 20.11
N ALA A 307 -28.48 -0.45 19.21
CA ALA A 307 -29.18 -1.71 19.49
C ALA A 307 -28.49 -2.58 20.54
N VAL A 308 -27.15 -2.67 20.52
CA VAL A 308 -26.41 -3.54 21.45
C VAL A 308 -26.15 -2.90 22.82
N THR A 309 -26.40 -1.58 22.95
CA THR A 309 -26.19 -0.82 24.20
C THR A 309 -27.49 -0.49 24.95
N GLN A 310 -28.67 -0.88 24.44
CA GLN A 310 -29.94 -0.72 25.15
C GLN A 310 -30.17 -1.81 26.21
N ASP A 311 -30.93 -1.46 27.25
CA ASP A 311 -31.46 -2.43 28.21
C ASP A 311 -32.42 -3.43 27.53
N ARG A 312 -32.15 -4.73 27.71
CA ARG A 312 -32.83 -5.81 26.99
C ARG A 312 -34.22 -6.11 27.57
N ALA A 313 -35.28 -5.68 26.88
CA ALA A 313 -36.65 -6.17 27.06
C ALA A 313 -37.07 -7.17 25.96
N ALA A 314 -36.21 -7.43 24.97
CA ALA A 314 -36.38 -8.42 23.91
C ALA A 314 -35.05 -9.12 23.56
N PRO A 315 -35.09 -10.35 22.99
CA PRO A 315 -33.89 -10.99 22.45
C PRO A 315 -33.27 -10.14 21.33
N ASN A 316 -31.95 -9.93 21.39
CA ASN A 316 -31.21 -9.20 20.37
C ASN A 316 -30.21 -10.18 19.69
N PRO A 317 -30.49 -10.64 18.45
CA PRO A 317 -29.64 -11.61 17.75
C PRO A 317 -28.28 -11.03 17.39
N VAL A 318 -28.22 -9.74 17.02
CA VAL A 318 -26.96 -9.04 16.70
C VAL A 318 -26.06 -9.00 17.94
N ALA A 319 -26.61 -8.64 19.10
CA ALA A 319 -25.87 -8.66 20.35
C ALA A 319 -25.40 -10.07 20.72
N ALA A 320 -26.18 -11.12 20.44
CA ALA A 320 -25.79 -12.50 20.72
C ALA A 320 -24.59 -12.94 19.85
N VAL A 321 -24.62 -12.64 18.54
CA VAL A 321 -23.51 -12.94 17.62
C VAL A 321 -22.27 -12.14 17.99
N LEU A 322 -22.39 -10.83 18.19
CA LEU A 322 -21.25 -9.98 18.54
C LEU A 322 -20.70 -10.28 19.94
N SER A 323 -21.50 -10.81 20.87
CA SER A 323 -20.98 -11.23 22.18
C SER A 323 -20.29 -12.60 22.16
N TRP A 324 -20.05 -13.19 20.99
CA TRP A 324 -19.34 -14.45 20.87
C TRP A 324 -17.90 -14.30 21.37
N ARG A 325 -17.47 -15.16 22.30
CA ARG A 325 -16.20 -15.02 23.04
C ARG A 325 -14.97 -14.83 22.13
N PRO A 326 -14.80 -15.59 21.03
CA PRO A 326 -13.68 -15.37 20.10
C PRO A 326 -13.69 -13.99 19.44
N LEU A 327 -14.87 -13.47 19.04
CA LEU A 327 -14.98 -12.13 18.47
C LEU A 327 -14.67 -11.05 19.51
N CYS A 328 -15.18 -11.20 20.73
CA CYS A 328 -14.84 -10.30 21.83
C CYS A 328 -13.33 -10.31 22.11
N TRP A 329 -12.71 -11.49 22.15
CA TRP A 329 -11.27 -11.63 22.36
C TRP A 329 -10.46 -10.95 21.25
N LEU A 330 -10.83 -11.18 19.98
CA LEU A 330 -10.23 -10.49 18.85
C LEU A 330 -10.43 -8.96 18.96
N GLY A 331 -11.60 -8.53 19.41
CA GLY A 331 -11.90 -7.14 19.73
C GLY A 331 -11.01 -6.52 20.80
N LEU A 332 -10.64 -7.28 21.84
CA LEU A 332 -9.76 -6.82 22.92
C LEU A 332 -8.34 -6.55 22.42
N ILE A 333 -7.83 -7.39 21.51
CA ILE A 333 -6.49 -7.25 20.91
C ILE A 333 -6.49 -6.52 19.56
N SER A 334 -7.66 -6.05 19.10
CA SER A 334 -7.85 -5.46 17.77
C SER A 334 -6.88 -4.34 17.43
N TYR A 335 -6.48 -3.54 18.42
CA TYR A 335 -5.48 -2.49 18.22
C TYR A 335 -4.11 -3.04 17.82
N GLY A 336 -3.63 -4.07 18.52
CA GLY A 336 -2.38 -4.76 18.16
C GLY A 336 -2.51 -5.46 16.82
N VAL A 337 -3.61 -6.16 16.55
CA VAL A 337 -3.84 -6.81 15.25
C VAL A 337 -3.79 -5.78 14.12
N TYR A 338 -4.48 -4.65 14.26
CA TYR A 338 -4.43 -3.57 13.28
C TYR A 338 -3.01 -3.00 13.12
N LEU A 339 -2.25 -2.83 14.18
CA LEU A 339 -0.87 -2.32 14.08
C LEU A 339 0.07 -3.28 13.35
N TYR A 340 0.04 -4.57 13.68
CA TYR A 340 1.06 -5.51 13.22
C TYR A 340 0.71 -6.23 11.92
N HIS A 341 -0.59 -6.35 11.54
CA HIS A 341 -0.98 -7.15 10.39
C HIS A 341 -0.28 -6.72 9.10
N TRP A 342 -0.26 -5.41 8.82
CA TRP A 342 0.27 -4.91 7.58
C TRP A 342 1.79 -5.06 7.47
N PRO A 343 2.63 -4.61 8.42
CA PRO A 343 4.07 -4.89 8.38
C PRO A 343 4.41 -6.38 8.24
N ILE A 344 3.63 -7.25 8.90
CA ILE A 344 3.81 -8.70 8.80
C ILE A 344 3.46 -9.21 7.39
N MET A 345 2.38 -8.71 6.79
CA MET A 345 2.01 -9.04 5.41
C MET A 345 3.05 -8.56 4.40
N VAL A 346 3.60 -7.35 4.59
CA VAL A 346 4.68 -6.80 3.76
C VAL A 346 5.97 -7.60 3.89
N TRP A 347 6.30 -8.05 5.11
CA TRP A 347 7.49 -8.86 5.33
C TRP A 347 7.32 -10.28 4.79
N LEU A 348 6.21 -10.94 5.09
CA LEU A 348 5.91 -12.29 4.63
C LEU A 348 5.31 -12.25 3.23
N ASP A 349 6.17 -12.03 2.23
CA ASP A 349 5.80 -12.03 0.82
C ASP A 349 6.08 -13.41 0.15
N PRO A 350 5.53 -13.64 -1.06
CA PRO A 350 5.76 -14.89 -1.78
C PRO A 350 7.23 -15.18 -2.10
N ALA A 351 8.05 -14.16 -2.39
CA ALA A 351 9.46 -14.34 -2.74
C ALA A 351 10.30 -14.84 -1.54
N ARG A 352 9.97 -14.39 -0.32
CA ARG A 352 10.66 -14.82 0.91
C ARG A 352 10.16 -16.14 1.47
N THR A 353 8.88 -16.48 1.24
CA THR A 353 8.24 -17.63 1.88
C THR A 353 8.02 -18.82 0.95
N GLY A 354 7.99 -18.61 -0.37
CA GLY A 354 7.55 -19.61 -1.34
C GLY A 354 6.06 -19.97 -1.24
N LEU A 355 5.28 -19.22 -0.44
CA LEU A 355 3.84 -19.45 -0.26
C LEU A 355 3.04 -18.38 -1.00
N SER A 356 1.83 -18.73 -1.43
CA SER A 356 0.92 -17.79 -2.11
C SER A 356 -0.54 -17.99 -1.72
N GLY A 357 -1.38 -17.05 -2.12
CA GLY A 357 -2.83 -17.06 -1.92
C GLY A 357 -3.24 -17.25 -0.46
N ASN A 358 -4.31 -18.02 -0.25
CA ASN A 358 -4.90 -18.22 1.09
C ASN A 358 -3.97 -18.93 2.08
N THR A 359 -2.99 -19.71 1.59
CA THR A 359 -2.00 -20.38 2.45
C THR A 359 -1.07 -19.36 3.08
N LEU A 360 -0.54 -18.43 2.27
CA LEU A 360 0.28 -17.33 2.77
C LEU A 360 -0.53 -16.46 3.74
N LEU A 361 -1.78 -16.14 3.39
CA LEU A 361 -2.66 -15.34 4.25
C LEU A 361 -2.89 -16.01 5.61
N ALA A 362 -3.12 -17.32 5.65
CA ALA A 362 -3.30 -18.05 6.91
C ALA A 362 -2.07 -17.93 7.82
N VAL A 363 -0.85 -18.01 7.24
CA VAL A 363 0.40 -17.81 7.98
C VAL A 363 0.52 -16.36 8.47
N GLN A 364 0.27 -15.38 7.61
CA GLN A 364 0.30 -13.96 7.97
C GLN A 364 -0.68 -13.63 9.12
N ILE A 365 -1.91 -14.15 9.07
CA ILE A 365 -2.90 -14.01 10.14
C ILE A 365 -2.41 -14.68 11.43
N ALA A 366 -1.88 -15.90 11.35
CA ALA A 366 -1.37 -16.61 12.52
C ALA A 366 -0.23 -15.85 13.20
N VAL A 367 0.77 -15.39 12.44
CA VAL A 367 1.89 -14.60 12.95
C VAL A 367 1.39 -13.28 13.55
N THR A 368 0.46 -12.59 12.87
CA THR A 368 -0.16 -11.37 13.38
C THR A 368 -0.85 -11.59 14.72
N LEU A 369 -1.65 -12.65 14.86
CA LEU A 369 -2.35 -12.95 16.10
C LEU A 369 -1.36 -13.28 17.23
N VAL A 370 -0.28 -14.02 16.94
CA VAL A 370 0.77 -14.33 17.92
C VAL A 370 1.47 -13.04 18.38
N VAL A 371 1.92 -12.19 17.46
CA VAL A 371 2.63 -10.94 17.77
C VAL A 371 1.71 -9.95 18.49
N ALA A 372 0.47 -9.77 18.03
CA ALA A 372 -0.51 -8.88 18.67
C ALA A 372 -0.87 -9.37 20.08
N THR A 373 -1.03 -10.68 20.27
CA THR A 373 -1.29 -11.29 21.58
C THR A 373 -0.08 -11.10 22.50
N ALA A 374 1.14 -11.39 22.03
CA ALA A 374 2.35 -11.17 22.81
C ALA A 374 2.51 -9.70 23.20
N SER A 375 2.32 -8.76 22.27
CA SER A 375 2.31 -7.32 22.53
C SER A 375 1.28 -6.95 23.61
N TYR A 376 0.06 -7.48 23.49
CA TYR A 376 -1.02 -7.19 24.45
C TYR A 376 -0.66 -7.64 25.87
N TYR A 377 -0.21 -8.88 26.04
CA TYR A 377 0.06 -9.47 27.36
C TYR A 377 1.41 -9.02 27.96
N LEU A 378 2.44 -8.83 27.13
CA LEU A 378 3.82 -8.57 27.59
C LEU A 378 4.19 -7.08 27.61
N ILE A 379 3.55 -6.25 26.77
CA ILE A 379 3.89 -4.82 26.65
C ILE A 379 2.73 -3.96 27.14
N GLU A 380 1.56 -4.10 26.53
CA GLU A 380 0.44 -3.18 26.77
C GLU A 380 -0.15 -3.32 28.17
N MET A 381 -0.51 -4.54 28.60
CA MET A 381 -1.14 -4.76 29.89
C MET A 381 -0.25 -4.37 31.08
N PRO A 382 1.06 -4.72 31.12
CA PRO A 382 1.94 -4.27 32.18
C PRO A 382 2.04 -2.74 32.27
N ILE A 383 2.06 -2.02 31.15
CA ILE A 383 2.10 -0.56 31.14
C ILE A 383 0.75 0.06 31.55
N ARG A 384 -0.36 -0.57 31.16
CA ARG A 384 -1.72 -0.12 31.52
C ARG A 384 -2.02 -0.33 33.00
N ARG A 385 -1.63 -1.48 33.57
CA ARG A 385 -1.91 -1.88 34.96
C ARG A 385 -0.80 -1.48 35.94
N GLY A 386 0.42 -1.28 35.45
CA GLY A 386 1.59 -1.04 36.29
C GLY A 386 1.62 0.31 36.98
N THR A 387 2.23 0.34 38.17
CA THR A 387 2.42 1.55 38.97
C THR A 387 3.58 2.43 38.49
N MET A 388 4.51 1.89 37.68
CA MET A 388 5.70 2.60 37.19
C MET A 388 5.35 3.87 36.39
N LEU A 389 4.22 3.85 35.67
CA LEU A 389 3.69 4.97 34.87
C LEU A 389 2.42 5.60 35.48
N ALA A 390 2.11 5.30 36.75
CA ALA A 390 0.89 5.81 37.40
C ALA A 390 0.95 7.31 37.72
N SER A 391 2.15 7.88 37.89
CA SER A 391 2.29 9.31 38.17
C SER A 391 2.29 10.14 36.88
N ALA A 392 1.39 11.10 36.78
CA ALA A 392 1.33 12.06 35.67
C ALA A 392 2.65 12.84 35.48
N ALA A 393 3.42 13.05 36.55
CA ALA A 393 4.73 13.71 36.50
C ALA A 393 5.78 12.89 35.73
N ARG A 394 5.85 11.57 35.95
CA ARG A 394 6.78 10.69 35.21
C ARG A 394 6.39 10.56 33.74
N LEU A 395 5.10 10.51 33.43
CA LEU A 395 4.63 10.46 32.03
C LEU A 395 5.07 11.69 31.21
N LYS A 396 5.13 12.88 31.83
CA LYS A 396 5.63 14.11 31.17
C LYS A 396 7.10 14.02 30.74
N VAL A 397 7.89 13.10 31.32
CA VAL A 397 9.30 12.89 30.97
C VAL A 397 9.46 11.67 30.08
N ILE A 398 8.82 10.56 30.45
CA ILE A 398 8.97 9.27 29.76
C ILE A 398 8.39 9.32 28.35
N VAL A 399 7.24 9.97 28.15
CA VAL A 399 6.62 10.05 26.81
C VAL A 399 7.54 10.81 25.85
N PRO A 400 7.96 12.07 26.10
CA PRO A 400 8.91 12.75 25.20
C PRO A 400 10.22 11.99 25.01
N ALA A 401 10.77 11.37 26.05
CA ALA A 401 11.99 10.57 25.92
C ALA A 401 11.80 9.34 25.02
N ALA A 402 10.65 8.68 25.07
CA ALA A 402 10.33 7.55 24.20
C ALA A 402 10.19 7.98 22.73
N PHE A 403 9.56 9.14 22.48
CA PHE A 403 9.51 9.73 21.14
C PHE A 403 10.92 10.05 20.61
N VAL A 404 11.74 10.76 21.41
CA VAL A 404 13.12 11.07 21.02
C VAL A 404 13.92 9.79 20.77
N ALA A 405 13.79 8.77 21.62
CA ALA A 405 14.48 7.51 21.44
C ALA A 405 14.03 6.79 20.16
N MET A 406 12.73 6.75 19.87
CA MET A 406 12.19 6.13 18.65
C MET A 406 12.66 6.89 17.40
N ALA A 407 12.55 8.21 17.39
CA ALA A 407 13.04 9.05 16.30
C ALA A 407 14.55 8.82 16.05
N LEU A 408 15.35 8.68 17.10
CA LEU A 408 16.77 8.34 16.97
C LEU A 408 17.00 6.95 16.37
N VAL A 409 16.19 5.95 16.74
CA VAL A 409 16.23 4.61 16.12
C VAL A 409 15.89 4.70 14.64
N ILE A 410 14.83 5.42 14.27
CA ILE A 410 14.41 5.60 12.88
C ILE A 410 15.54 6.28 12.09
N LEU A 411 16.11 7.37 12.61
CA LEU A 411 17.21 8.09 11.97
C LEU A 411 18.46 7.22 11.83
N LEU A 412 18.77 6.38 12.83
CA LEU A 412 19.93 5.49 12.81
C LEU A 412 19.76 4.37 11.79
N VAL A 413 18.59 3.71 11.76
CA VAL A 413 18.28 2.60 10.84
C VAL A 413 18.23 3.09 9.40
N THR A 414 17.76 4.31 9.19
CA THR A 414 17.68 4.90 7.86
C THR A 414 18.90 5.75 7.52
N LYS A 415 19.99 5.74 8.30
CA LYS A 415 21.13 6.68 8.11
C LYS A 415 21.76 6.59 6.71
N ASP A 416 21.77 5.38 6.14
CA ASP A 416 22.34 5.07 4.83
C ASP A 416 21.31 5.24 3.70
N ALA A 417 20.15 5.83 4.01
CA ALA A 417 19.11 6.14 3.03
C ALA A 417 19.67 7.03 1.92
N ARG A 418 19.72 6.49 0.70
CA ARG A 418 20.09 7.23 -0.50
C ARG A 418 18.83 7.89 -1.08
N ASN A 419 19.00 9.02 -1.77
CA ASN A 419 17.87 9.60 -2.50
C ASN A 419 17.44 8.63 -3.60
N THR A 420 16.22 8.11 -3.53
CA THR A 420 15.73 7.05 -4.43
C THR A 420 15.91 7.43 -5.89
N LEU A 421 15.50 8.65 -6.27
CA LEU A 421 15.66 9.16 -7.64
C LEU A 421 17.12 9.31 -8.04
N ALA A 422 17.97 9.80 -7.14
CA ALA A 422 19.39 9.95 -7.43
C ALA A 422 20.11 8.59 -7.50
N PHE A 423 19.65 7.60 -6.74
CA PHE A 423 20.20 6.25 -6.72
C PHE A 423 19.76 5.45 -7.95
N GLU A 424 18.49 5.54 -8.33
CA GLU A 424 17.99 5.02 -9.59
C GLU A 424 18.73 5.68 -10.76
N ALA A 425 19.00 6.99 -10.70
CA ALA A 425 19.73 7.71 -11.75
C ALA A 425 21.22 7.33 -11.78
N GLU A 426 21.83 7.10 -10.62
CA GLU A 426 23.19 6.58 -10.47
C GLU A 426 23.32 5.18 -11.09
N LYS A 427 22.39 4.27 -10.78
CA LYS A 427 22.36 2.88 -11.27
C LYS A 427 22.02 2.77 -12.75
N SER A 428 21.04 3.53 -13.22
CA SER A 428 20.61 3.51 -14.63
C SER A 428 21.65 4.13 -15.56
N GLY A 429 22.63 4.85 -14.99
CA GLY A 429 23.61 5.62 -15.75
C GLY A 429 23.07 6.96 -16.25
N LYS A 430 21.86 7.37 -15.85
CA LYS A 430 21.21 8.58 -16.34
C LYS A 430 21.96 9.87 -16.03
N ASP A 431 22.42 10.02 -14.78
CA ASP A 431 23.13 11.22 -14.34
C ASP A 431 24.64 11.16 -14.63
N ARG A 432 25.11 10.16 -15.38
CA ARG A 432 26.53 10.02 -15.71
C ARG A 432 26.94 11.01 -16.79
N PRO A 433 28.21 11.47 -16.76
CA PRO A 433 28.79 12.17 -17.89
C PRO A 433 28.63 11.34 -19.15
N THR A 434 28.29 12.01 -20.25
CA THR A 434 28.27 11.44 -21.59
C THR A 434 29.51 10.57 -21.82
N PRO A 435 29.37 9.29 -22.22
CA PRO A 435 30.50 8.41 -22.47
C PRO A 435 31.50 9.04 -23.45
N SER A 436 32.78 9.09 -23.05
CA SER A 436 33.84 9.62 -23.90
C SER A 436 34.28 8.55 -24.89
N VAL A 437 33.72 8.62 -26.10
CA VAL A 437 34.10 7.79 -27.24
C VAL A 437 34.66 8.71 -28.32
N ALA A 438 35.85 8.40 -28.84
CA ALA A 438 36.51 9.22 -29.86
C ALA A 438 35.71 9.19 -31.18
N SER A 439 34.99 10.27 -31.48
CA SER A 439 34.16 10.40 -32.68
C SER A 439 34.96 10.30 -33.99
N ASP A 440 36.25 10.61 -33.96
CA ASP A 440 37.13 10.58 -35.14
C ASP A 440 37.59 9.16 -35.54
N THR A 441 37.27 8.14 -34.73
CA THR A 441 37.61 6.74 -35.03
C THR A 441 36.47 6.09 -35.82
N PRO A 442 36.75 5.36 -36.91
CA PRO A 442 35.73 4.64 -37.67
C PRO A 442 34.87 3.76 -36.76
N LEU A 443 33.56 3.73 -37.01
CA LEU A 443 32.60 2.99 -36.17
C LEU A 443 32.99 1.51 -36.01
N THR A 444 33.68 0.90 -36.98
CA THR A 444 34.18 -0.50 -36.91
C THR A 444 35.22 -0.73 -35.80
N ASP A 445 35.97 0.31 -35.42
CA ASP A 445 37.15 0.20 -34.55
C ASP A 445 36.91 0.80 -33.15
N ARG A 446 35.66 1.21 -32.86
CA ARG A 446 35.22 1.73 -31.57
C ARG A 446 33.86 1.15 -31.15
N PRO A 447 33.50 1.24 -29.87
CA PRO A 447 32.14 0.94 -29.44
C PRO A 447 31.12 1.85 -30.13
N ALA A 448 29.94 1.29 -30.47
CA ALA A 448 28.82 2.08 -30.98
C ALA A 448 28.23 2.93 -29.84
N LYS A 449 28.03 4.22 -30.09
CA LYS A 449 27.40 5.15 -29.15
C LYS A 449 25.89 4.96 -29.23
N VAL A 450 25.28 4.53 -28.14
CA VAL A 450 23.86 4.18 -28.08
C VAL A 450 23.15 5.12 -27.12
N LEU A 451 22.19 5.90 -27.61
CA LEU A 451 21.31 6.70 -26.74
C LEU A 451 20.04 5.90 -26.42
N LEU A 452 19.80 5.58 -25.14
CA LEU A 452 18.55 4.94 -24.72
C LEU A 452 17.53 6.00 -24.28
N LEU A 453 16.34 5.97 -24.87
CA LEU A 453 15.21 6.85 -24.58
C LEU A 453 13.98 6.00 -24.24
N GLY A 454 13.08 6.53 -23.42
CA GLY A 454 11.87 5.82 -23.05
C GLY A 454 11.44 6.00 -21.61
N ASP A 455 10.67 5.04 -21.12
CA ASP A 455 10.05 5.07 -19.79
C ASP A 455 10.84 4.29 -18.72
N SER A 456 10.18 3.93 -17.61
CA SER A 456 10.79 3.18 -16.51
C SER A 456 11.25 1.77 -16.89
N VAL A 457 10.65 1.11 -17.88
CA VAL A 457 11.12 -0.20 -18.35
C VAL A 457 12.47 -0.03 -19.03
N THR A 458 12.57 0.89 -19.99
CA THR A 458 13.83 1.20 -20.68
C THR A 458 14.89 1.75 -19.74
N TYR A 459 14.47 2.54 -18.76
CA TYR A 459 15.33 3.03 -17.68
C TYR A 459 16.07 1.90 -16.97
N THR A 460 15.34 0.83 -16.62
CA THR A 460 15.90 -0.32 -15.90
C THR A 460 16.74 -1.25 -16.77
N ILE A 461 16.53 -1.27 -18.09
CA ILE A 461 17.45 -1.96 -19.03
C ILE A 461 18.85 -1.35 -18.94
N GLY A 462 18.95 -0.04 -18.74
CA GLY A 462 20.23 0.66 -18.59
C GLY A 462 21.14 0.09 -17.49
N TYR A 463 20.57 -0.50 -16.42
CA TYR A 463 21.34 -1.16 -15.36
C TYR A 463 22.27 -2.25 -15.90
N GLY A 464 21.87 -2.92 -16.98
CA GLY A 464 22.58 -4.08 -17.52
C GLY A 464 23.83 -3.75 -18.31
N PHE A 465 23.94 -2.53 -18.84
CA PHE A 465 25.11 -2.06 -19.59
C PHE A 465 26.21 -1.54 -18.66
N GLU A 466 25.89 -1.25 -17.40
CA GLU A 466 26.84 -0.70 -16.46
C GLU A 466 27.91 -1.73 -16.06
N GLY A 467 29.17 -1.39 -16.32
CA GLY A 467 30.34 -2.19 -15.90
C GLY A 467 30.32 -3.61 -16.46
N ASN A 468 29.52 -3.84 -17.51
CA ASN A 468 29.34 -5.13 -18.12
C ASN A 468 30.35 -5.31 -19.24
N ALA A 469 31.32 -6.20 -19.02
CA ALA A 469 32.36 -6.50 -20.00
C ALA A 469 31.78 -7.17 -21.26
N ASP A 470 30.63 -7.86 -21.14
CA ASP A 470 30.00 -8.58 -22.23
C ASP A 470 29.25 -7.65 -23.21
N THR A 471 29.12 -6.35 -22.86
CA THR A 471 28.53 -5.31 -23.72
C THR A 471 29.55 -4.24 -24.11
N ALA A 472 30.85 -4.58 -24.11
CA ALA A 472 31.94 -3.61 -24.34
C ALA A 472 31.99 -3.05 -25.78
N ASP A 473 31.23 -3.64 -26.71
CA ASP A 473 31.07 -3.19 -28.10
C ASP A 473 30.06 -2.04 -28.27
N VAL A 474 29.35 -1.68 -27.21
CA VAL A 474 28.44 -0.52 -27.16
C VAL A 474 28.78 0.40 -25.99
N ALA A 475 28.73 1.70 -26.23
CA ALA A 475 28.83 2.75 -25.24
C ALA A 475 27.45 3.40 -25.06
N VAL A 476 26.75 2.98 -24.01
CA VAL A 476 25.36 3.39 -23.76
C VAL A 476 25.32 4.65 -22.91
N TRP A 477 24.53 5.63 -23.35
CA TRP A 477 24.06 6.72 -22.50
C TRP A 477 22.56 6.61 -22.30
N ASN A 478 22.14 6.37 -21.07
CA ASN A 478 20.74 6.19 -20.75
C ASN A 478 20.08 7.53 -20.43
N GLN A 479 19.10 7.95 -21.21
CA GLN A 479 18.31 9.16 -20.98
C GLN A 479 16.81 8.84 -20.84
N ALA A 480 16.45 7.56 -20.64
CA ALA A 480 15.09 7.18 -20.31
C ALA A 480 14.63 7.86 -19.00
N VAL A 481 13.33 8.00 -18.82
CA VAL A 481 12.73 8.76 -17.72
C VAL A 481 11.66 7.91 -17.03
N LEU A 482 11.73 7.82 -15.71
CA LEU A 482 10.70 7.16 -14.93
C LEU A 482 9.36 7.87 -15.16
N TYR A 483 8.29 7.10 -15.37
CA TYR A 483 6.96 7.64 -15.66
C TYR A 483 6.93 8.56 -16.90
N CYS A 484 7.75 8.26 -17.92
CA CYS A 484 7.65 8.90 -19.24
C CYS A 484 6.46 8.32 -20.00
N GLU A 485 5.67 9.19 -20.61
CA GLU A 485 4.50 8.84 -21.39
C GLU A 485 4.62 9.57 -22.73
N LEU A 486 4.31 8.88 -23.82
CA LEU A 486 4.42 9.41 -25.18
C LEU A 486 3.17 10.21 -25.55
N VAL A 487 1.98 9.66 -25.30
CA VAL A 487 0.73 10.34 -25.66
C VAL A 487 0.36 11.41 -24.63
N GLU A 488 0.17 12.65 -25.08
CA GLU A 488 -0.25 13.75 -24.20
C GLU A 488 -1.69 13.52 -23.67
N GLY A 489 -1.88 13.70 -22.36
CA GLY A 489 -3.21 13.61 -21.75
C GLY A 489 -3.13 13.49 -20.23
N ARG A 490 -3.73 14.44 -19.49
CA ARG A 490 -3.58 14.53 -18.03
C ARG A 490 -4.27 13.43 -17.24
N ARG A 491 -5.24 12.74 -17.85
CA ARG A 491 -6.04 11.71 -17.18
C ARG A 491 -6.04 10.46 -18.02
N ARG A 492 -5.89 9.32 -17.36
CA ARG A 492 -5.90 8.00 -17.98
C ARG A 492 -6.72 7.03 -17.13
N GLU A 493 -7.22 5.98 -17.76
CA GLU A 493 -8.00 4.94 -17.12
C GLU A 493 -7.57 3.57 -17.64
N LEU A 494 -7.36 2.63 -16.72
CA LEU A 494 -7.27 1.21 -17.05
C LEU A 494 -8.11 0.43 -16.05
N SER A 495 -8.98 -0.43 -16.55
CA SER A 495 -9.78 -1.34 -15.73
C SER A 495 -10.60 -0.64 -14.63
N GLY A 496 -11.17 0.55 -14.93
CA GLY A 496 -12.01 1.31 -14.01
C GLY A 496 -11.26 2.22 -13.02
N VAL A 497 -9.94 2.33 -13.16
CA VAL A 497 -9.08 3.13 -12.27
C VAL A 497 -8.57 4.35 -13.02
N GLU A 498 -9.07 5.54 -12.66
CA GLU A 498 -8.60 6.82 -13.19
C GLU A 498 -7.32 7.27 -12.46
N GLU A 499 -6.31 7.66 -13.23
CA GLU A 499 -5.05 8.22 -12.75
C GLU A 499 -4.73 9.54 -13.44
N VAL A 500 -3.93 10.38 -12.76
CA VAL A 500 -3.34 11.57 -13.36
C VAL A 500 -2.00 11.17 -13.98
N ALA A 501 -1.86 11.44 -15.28
CA ALA A 501 -0.61 11.21 -16.01
C ALA A 501 0.53 12.06 -15.45
N SER A 502 1.73 11.49 -15.51
CA SER A 502 2.97 12.12 -15.09
C SER A 502 3.37 13.21 -16.08
N GLU A 503 3.76 14.39 -15.57
CA GLU A 503 4.32 15.47 -16.39
C GLU A 503 5.85 15.33 -16.59
N THR A 504 6.45 14.21 -16.17
CA THR A 504 7.92 14.04 -16.13
C THR A 504 8.57 14.05 -17.51
N CYS A 505 7.82 13.73 -18.57
CA CYS A 505 8.28 13.78 -19.98
C CYS A 505 7.64 14.90 -20.79
N ALA A 506 7.00 15.89 -20.17
CA ALA A 506 6.23 16.92 -20.91
C ALA A 506 7.08 17.73 -21.91
N ASN A 507 8.40 17.82 -21.70
CA ASN A 507 9.34 18.53 -22.59
C ASN A 507 10.29 17.57 -23.34
N TRP A 508 9.89 16.30 -23.52
CA TRP A 508 10.74 15.30 -24.18
C TRP A 508 11.33 15.75 -25.53
N PRO A 509 10.64 16.52 -26.41
CA PRO A 509 11.23 16.91 -27.69
C PRO A 509 12.48 17.74 -27.51
N GLN A 510 12.50 18.64 -26.52
CA GLN A 510 13.68 19.43 -26.23
C GLN A 510 14.75 18.56 -25.55
N ASP A 511 14.37 17.82 -24.50
CA ASP A 511 15.32 17.07 -23.68
C ASP A 511 16.05 15.97 -24.48
N TRP A 512 15.33 15.26 -25.35
CA TRP A 512 15.90 14.21 -26.20
C TRP A 512 16.73 14.80 -27.35
N GLY A 513 16.31 15.94 -27.91
CA GLY A 513 17.08 16.68 -28.91
C GLY A 513 18.43 17.16 -28.36
N ASP A 514 18.42 17.78 -27.19
CA ASP A 514 19.63 18.24 -26.50
C ASP A 514 20.57 17.05 -26.17
N ALA A 515 20.01 15.92 -25.72
CA ALA A 515 20.79 14.70 -25.46
C ALA A 515 21.41 14.12 -26.74
N GLN A 516 20.67 14.11 -27.86
CA GLN A 516 21.18 13.63 -29.14
C GLN A 516 22.27 14.54 -29.70
N GLU A 517 22.09 15.86 -29.65
CA GLU A 517 23.11 16.84 -30.08
C GLU A 517 24.38 16.74 -29.21
N GLN A 518 24.21 16.63 -27.89
CA GLN A 518 25.32 16.49 -26.96
C GLN A 518 26.09 15.18 -27.16
N PHE A 519 25.38 14.08 -27.39
CA PHE A 519 26.03 12.78 -27.49
C PHE A 519 26.58 12.49 -28.87
N GLY A 520 25.88 12.86 -29.94
CA GLY A 520 26.12 12.37 -31.30
C GLY A 520 26.11 10.84 -31.37
N PRO A 521 24.98 10.17 -31.08
CA PRO A 521 24.89 8.72 -31.07
C PRO A 521 25.02 8.12 -32.48
N ASP A 522 25.46 6.86 -32.56
CA ASP A 522 25.43 6.09 -33.81
C ASP A 522 24.10 5.36 -34.00
N VAL A 523 23.33 5.20 -32.91
CA VAL A 523 21.98 4.64 -32.92
C VAL A 523 21.22 5.14 -31.69
N VAL A 524 19.93 5.44 -31.87
CA VAL A 524 19.00 5.76 -30.79
C VAL A 524 18.07 4.57 -30.57
N VAL A 525 17.75 4.29 -29.32
CA VAL A 525 16.83 3.21 -28.94
C VAL A 525 15.66 3.82 -28.19
N LEU A 526 14.46 3.48 -28.60
CA LEU A 526 13.24 3.86 -27.90
C LEU A 526 12.52 2.60 -27.40
N GLY A 527 12.30 2.54 -26.09
CA GLY A 527 11.37 1.57 -25.51
C GLY A 527 10.27 2.28 -24.72
N ALA A 528 9.03 1.94 -25.01
CA ALA A 528 7.84 2.44 -24.35
C ALA A 528 6.81 1.30 -24.28
N GLY A 529 5.71 1.48 -23.56
CA GLY A 529 4.67 0.45 -23.50
C GLY A 529 3.68 0.56 -22.35
N PRO A 530 4.10 0.42 -21.08
CA PRO A 530 3.19 0.33 -19.94
C PRO A 530 2.18 1.48 -19.90
N TRP A 531 2.60 2.70 -20.25
CA TRP A 531 1.77 3.91 -20.15
C TRP A 531 0.92 4.24 -21.39
N GLU A 532 1.21 3.64 -22.54
CA GLU A 532 0.54 3.95 -23.81
C GLU A 532 -0.72 3.10 -24.05
N ILE A 533 -0.93 2.08 -23.21
CA ILE A 533 -2.05 1.15 -23.33
C ILE A 533 -3.25 1.52 -22.46
N PHE A 534 -3.34 2.76 -21.99
CA PHE A 534 -4.46 3.24 -21.17
C PHE A 534 -5.48 3.98 -22.01
N ASP A 535 -6.75 3.89 -21.64
CA ASP A 535 -7.76 4.83 -22.13
C ASP A 535 -7.35 6.22 -21.61
N ARG A 536 -7.45 7.26 -22.44
CA ARG A 536 -6.82 8.54 -22.12
C ARG A 536 -7.72 9.70 -22.49
N GLN A 537 -7.67 10.75 -21.68
CA GLN A 537 -8.31 12.01 -22.02
C GLN A 537 -7.34 12.88 -22.83
N VAL A 538 -7.61 13.01 -24.13
CA VAL A 538 -6.89 13.88 -25.07
C VAL A 538 -7.79 15.08 -25.39
N ASP A 539 -7.29 16.31 -25.19
CA ASP A 539 -8.06 17.56 -25.38
C ASP A 539 -9.44 17.59 -24.69
N GLY A 540 -9.54 16.97 -23.51
CA GLY A 540 -10.79 16.90 -22.74
C GLY A 540 -11.77 15.81 -23.19
N THR A 541 -11.44 15.05 -24.24
CA THR A 541 -12.24 13.93 -24.75
C THR A 541 -11.60 12.60 -24.36
N TRP A 542 -12.40 11.67 -23.82
CA TRP A 542 -11.93 10.31 -23.54
C TRP A 542 -11.83 9.51 -24.83
N LEU A 543 -10.62 9.03 -25.11
CA LEU A 543 -10.33 8.07 -26.17
C LEU A 543 -10.09 6.71 -25.53
N THR A 544 -10.76 5.70 -26.04
CA THR A 544 -10.57 4.31 -25.63
C THR A 544 -9.40 3.72 -26.40
N TYR A 545 -8.46 3.09 -25.70
CA TYR A 545 -7.32 2.46 -26.33
C TYR A 545 -7.75 1.31 -27.25
N GLY A 546 -7.08 1.17 -28.39
CA GLY A 546 -7.41 0.17 -29.42
C GLY A 546 -8.58 0.56 -30.32
N THR A 547 -9.09 1.80 -30.22
CA THR A 547 -9.97 2.36 -31.25
C THR A 547 -9.14 3.11 -32.30
N PRO A 548 -9.63 3.21 -33.56
CA PRO A 548 -8.92 3.93 -34.61
C PRO A 548 -8.55 5.37 -34.23
N GLU A 549 -9.39 6.05 -33.46
CA GLU A 549 -9.15 7.42 -33.01
C GLU A 549 -7.96 7.53 -32.05
N TYR A 550 -7.77 6.53 -31.17
CA TYR A 550 -6.60 6.49 -30.30
C TYR A 550 -5.35 6.10 -31.09
N ASP A 551 -5.47 5.12 -31.98
CA ASP A 551 -4.37 4.65 -32.82
C ASP A 551 -3.82 5.80 -33.68
N GLU A 552 -4.68 6.66 -34.22
CA GLU A 552 -4.26 7.87 -34.95
C GLU A 552 -3.40 8.81 -34.09
N VAL A 553 -3.77 9.04 -32.84
CA VAL A 553 -3.01 9.88 -31.91
C VAL A 553 -1.66 9.23 -31.59
N LEU A 554 -1.66 7.95 -31.23
CA LEU A 554 -0.45 7.23 -30.86
C LEU A 554 0.54 7.12 -32.04
N VAL A 555 0.04 6.84 -33.24
CA VAL A 555 0.87 6.80 -34.46
C VAL A 555 1.44 8.19 -34.76
N ALA A 556 0.67 9.26 -34.61
CA ALA A 556 1.14 10.62 -34.83
C ALA A 556 2.30 10.98 -33.88
N GLU A 557 2.19 10.65 -32.60
CA GLU A 557 3.25 10.87 -31.60
C GLU A 557 4.50 10.05 -31.92
N LEU A 558 4.35 8.76 -32.25
CA LEU A 558 5.46 7.91 -32.65
C LEU A 558 6.15 8.43 -33.92
N GLN A 559 5.39 8.92 -34.90
CA GLN A 559 5.95 9.50 -36.11
C GLN A 559 6.70 10.81 -35.82
N GLN A 560 6.20 11.65 -34.89
CA GLN A 560 6.92 12.84 -34.45
C GLN A 560 8.28 12.49 -33.84
N ILE A 561 8.34 11.42 -33.04
CA ILE A 561 9.60 10.92 -32.49
C ILE A 561 10.53 10.42 -33.60
N VAL A 562 10.03 9.63 -34.54
CA VAL A 562 10.81 9.14 -35.69
C VAL A 562 11.38 10.31 -36.49
N ASP A 563 10.55 11.27 -36.86
CA ASP A 563 10.93 12.45 -37.65
C ASP A 563 12.02 13.26 -36.94
N GLN A 564 11.91 13.44 -35.62
CA GLN A 564 12.88 14.17 -34.83
C GLN A 564 14.20 13.41 -34.68
N VAL A 565 14.14 12.15 -34.26
CA VAL A 565 15.33 11.35 -33.93
C VAL A 565 16.15 11.03 -35.18
N THR A 566 15.48 10.75 -36.30
CA THR A 566 16.16 10.36 -37.53
C THR A 566 16.52 11.54 -38.45
N ALA A 567 16.22 12.78 -38.04
CA ALA A 567 16.43 14.00 -38.83
C ALA A 567 17.89 14.21 -39.29
N ASP A 568 18.86 13.77 -38.48
CA ASP A 568 20.29 13.86 -38.76
C ASP A 568 20.87 12.60 -39.43
N GLY A 569 20.01 11.64 -39.79
CA GLY A 569 20.38 10.34 -40.36
C GLY A 569 20.73 9.27 -39.33
N THR A 570 20.58 9.54 -38.03
CA THR A 570 20.81 8.54 -36.99
C THR A 570 19.72 7.45 -37.05
N PRO A 571 20.08 6.16 -37.11
CA PRO A 571 19.12 5.07 -37.04
C PRO A 571 18.37 5.03 -35.71
N LEU A 572 17.08 4.69 -35.77
CA LEU A 572 16.23 4.47 -34.60
C LEU A 572 15.89 2.98 -34.46
N VAL A 573 16.08 2.44 -33.26
CA VAL A 573 15.63 1.11 -32.87
C VAL A 573 14.40 1.23 -31.98
N LEU A 574 13.27 0.66 -32.41
CA LEU A 574 12.08 0.50 -31.58
C LEU A 574 12.12 -0.86 -30.86
N LEU A 575 11.94 -0.86 -29.55
CA LEU A 575 11.80 -2.07 -28.74
C LEU A 575 10.33 -2.44 -28.59
N THR A 576 9.95 -3.69 -28.91
CA THR A 576 8.61 -4.18 -28.54
C THR A 576 8.50 -4.28 -27.02
N SER A 577 7.30 -3.98 -26.49
CA SER A 577 7.02 -4.12 -25.07
C SER A 577 6.73 -5.59 -24.72
N PRO A 578 7.38 -6.17 -23.70
CA PRO A 578 6.92 -7.42 -23.10
C PRO A 578 5.52 -7.26 -22.49
N TRP A 579 4.75 -8.35 -22.34
CA TRP A 579 3.52 -8.26 -21.54
C TRP A 579 3.86 -7.99 -20.08
N PHE A 580 2.94 -7.40 -19.32
CA PHE A 580 3.13 -7.18 -17.89
C PHE A 580 2.41 -8.27 -17.12
N GLU A 581 3.02 -8.75 -16.03
CA GLU A 581 2.36 -9.73 -15.16
C GLU A 581 1.31 -9.06 -14.26
N ARG A 582 1.39 -7.73 -14.09
CA ARG A 582 0.55 -6.89 -13.22
C ARG A 582 0.25 -5.55 -13.88
N ALA A 583 -0.95 -5.01 -13.65
CA ALA A 583 -1.36 -3.75 -14.27
C ALA A 583 -0.49 -2.59 -13.75
N PRO A 584 0.10 -1.76 -14.63
CA PRO A 584 0.61 -0.47 -14.22
C PRO A 584 -0.54 0.34 -13.60
N GLY A 585 -0.41 0.81 -12.36
CA GLY A 585 -1.38 1.72 -11.73
C GLY A 585 -2.61 1.06 -11.09
N GLY A 586 -2.67 -0.28 -11.03
CA GLY A 586 -3.82 -1.02 -10.48
C GLY A 586 -3.55 -1.82 -9.20
N ASP A 587 -4.55 -2.58 -8.77
CA ASP A 587 -4.43 -3.59 -7.71
C ASP A 587 -3.37 -4.63 -8.12
N THR A 588 -2.16 -4.46 -7.60
CA THR A 588 -0.93 -5.26 -7.86
C THR A 588 -1.04 -6.75 -7.51
N THR A 589 -2.22 -7.23 -7.14
CA THR A 589 -2.47 -8.64 -6.78
C THR A 589 -3.27 -9.42 -7.84
N ALA A 590 -3.78 -8.77 -8.89
CA ALA A 590 -4.51 -9.44 -9.97
C ALA A 590 -3.60 -9.69 -11.19
N GLU A 591 -3.65 -10.91 -11.73
CA GLU A 591 -3.04 -11.25 -13.03
C GLU A 591 -3.80 -10.53 -14.16
N TRP A 592 -3.09 -10.17 -15.22
CA TRP A 592 -3.68 -9.61 -16.43
C TRP A 592 -4.71 -10.54 -17.06
N THR A 593 -5.87 -10.00 -17.38
CA THR A 593 -6.88 -10.64 -18.22
C THR A 593 -6.34 -10.83 -19.64
N PRO A 594 -6.87 -11.80 -20.42
CA PRO A 594 -6.52 -11.93 -21.84
C PRO A 594 -6.72 -10.62 -22.63
N ALA A 595 -7.77 -9.87 -22.32
CA ALA A 595 -8.05 -8.59 -22.96
C ALA A 595 -6.97 -7.52 -22.66
N GLU A 596 -6.36 -7.53 -21.47
CA GLU A 596 -5.23 -6.66 -21.16
C GLU A 596 -3.97 -7.10 -21.92
N LYS A 597 -3.72 -8.42 -22.04
CA LYS A 597 -2.59 -8.95 -22.84
C LYS A 597 -2.71 -8.55 -24.31
N ASP A 598 -3.93 -8.57 -24.86
CA ASP A 598 -4.22 -8.14 -26.23
C ASP A 598 -3.86 -6.65 -26.46
N ARG A 599 -3.94 -5.80 -25.43
CA ARG A 599 -3.55 -4.38 -25.55
C ARG A 599 -2.06 -4.21 -25.85
N ILE A 600 -1.19 -5.01 -25.24
CA ILE A 600 0.25 -4.97 -25.54
C ILE A 600 0.56 -5.56 -26.91
N ALA A 601 -0.16 -6.61 -27.33
CA ALA A 601 -0.03 -7.12 -28.67
C ALA A 601 -0.37 -6.03 -29.71
N HIS A 602 -1.48 -5.32 -29.52
CA HIS A 602 -1.89 -4.19 -30.35
C HIS A 602 -0.84 -3.06 -30.38
N PHE A 603 -0.31 -2.69 -29.22
CA PHE A 603 0.77 -1.70 -29.13
C PHE A 603 2.02 -2.12 -29.93
N ASN A 604 2.43 -3.37 -29.80
CA ASN A 604 3.58 -3.91 -30.54
C ASN A 604 3.33 -3.96 -32.05
N ASP A 605 2.09 -4.18 -32.48
CA ASP A 605 1.71 -4.14 -33.89
C ASP A 605 1.79 -2.71 -34.46
N ILE A 606 1.39 -1.70 -33.68
CA ILE A 606 1.59 -0.29 -34.04
C ILE A 606 3.08 0.04 -34.17
N LEU A 607 3.93 -0.39 -33.22
CA LEU A 607 5.38 -0.19 -33.32
C LEU A 607 5.97 -0.85 -34.59
N ARG A 608 5.53 -2.07 -34.92
CA ARG A 608 5.93 -2.77 -36.15
C ARG A 608 5.48 -2.01 -37.40
N GLN A 609 4.28 -1.47 -37.40
CA GLN A 609 3.76 -0.67 -38.51
C GLN A 609 4.60 0.59 -38.71
N VAL A 610 4.83 1.38 -37.65
CA VAL A 610 5.63 2.61 -37.72
C VAL A 610 7.06 2.31 -38.20
N ALA A 611 7.67 1.22 -37.73
CA ALA A 611 8.98 0.79 -38.20
C ALA A 611 8.97 0.41 -39.69
N ALA A 612 7.93 -0.31 -40.16
CA ALA A 612 7.81 -0.71 -41.55
C ALA A 612 7.59 0.49 -42.50
N ASP A 613 6.81 1.48 -42.06
CA ASP A 613 6.55 2.71 -42.81
C ASP A 613 7.82 3.60 -42.91
N ASN A 614 8.79 3.41 -42.02
CA ASN A 614 10.05 4.14 -41.95
C ASN A 614 11.29 3.22 -42.07
N ALA A 615 11.18 2.15 -42.86
CA ALA A 615 12.19 1.08 -42.92
C ALA A 615 13.60 1.51 -43.37
N ASP A 616 13.74 2.71 -43.96
CA ASP A 616 15.03 3.27 -44.38
C ASP A 616 15.86 3.83 -43.20
N THR A 617 15.23 4.07 -42.05
CA THR A 617 15.89 4.66 -40.87
C THR A 617 15.50 4.00 -39.54
N VAL A 618 14.44 3.19 -39.52
CA VAL A 618 13.90 2.57 -38.31
C VAL A 618 14.01 1.04 -38.38
N THR A 619 14.48 0.43 -37.30
CA THR A 619 14.54 -1.03 -37.12
C THR A 619 13.78 -1.44 -35.86
N ILE A 620 13.15 -2.62 -35.87
CA ILE A 620 12.49 -3.17 -34.69
C ILE A 620 13.31 -4.29 -34.05
N VAL A 621 13.35 -4.30 -32.72
CA VAL A 621 13.94 -5.40 -31.93
C VAL A 621 12.87 -5.97 -31.01
N ASP A 622 12.63 -7.28 -31.13
CA ASP A 622 11.54 -7.94 -30.41
C ASP A 622 11.92 -8.31 -28.97
N LEU A 623 12.09 -7.29 -28.13
CA LEU A 623 12.36 -7.46 -26.70
C LEU A 623 11.21 -8.21 -26.00
N GLY A 624 9.96 -7.95 -26.39
CA GLY A 624 8.80 -8.63 -25.84
C GLY A 624 8.88 -10.15 -25.99
N ARG A 625 9.20 -10.63 -27.21
CA ARG A 625 9.40 -12.06 -27.47
C ARG A 625 10.58 -12.65 -26.70
N PHE A 626 11.69 -11.91 -26.57
CA PHE A 626 12.84 -12.38 -25.78
C PHE A 626 12.51 -12.58 -24.30
N VAL A 627 11.74 -11.65 -23.72
CA VAL A 627 11.41 -11.66 -22.29
C VAL A 627 10.29 -12.65 -21.97
N CYS A 628 9.35 -12.87 -22.89
CA CYS A 628 8.12 -13.60 -22.62
C CYS A 628 7.86 -14.84 -23.49
N GLY A 629 8.69 -15.11 -24.49
CA GLY A 629 8.43 -16.19 -25.45
C GLY A 629 7.16 -15.96 -26.27
N ASP A 630 6.68 -17.03 -26.92
CA ASP A 630 5.53 -16.98 -27.84
C ASP A 630 4.17 -17.21 -27.13
N ASP A 631 4.15 -17.89 -25.96
CA ASP A 631 2.90 -18.39 -25.35
C ASP A 631 2.64 -17.93 -23.89
N ASP A 632 3.63 -17.45 -23.12
CA ASP A 632 3.42 -17.03 -21.71
C ASP A 632 4.56 -16.16 -21.12
N CYS A 633 4.28 -14.94 -20.66
CA CYS A 633 5.26 -14.09 -19.95
C CYS A 633 5.74 -14.64 -18.60
N THR A 634 5.17 -15.73 -18.08
CA THR A 634 5.73 -16.39 -16.89
C THR A 634 7.03 -17.16 -17.20
N SER A 635 7.39 -17.32 -18.48
CA SER A 635 8.54 -18.11 -18.88
C SER A 635 9.85 -17.35 -18.70
N ALA A 636 10.38 -17.54 -17.50
CA ALA A 636 11.75 -17.42 -17.12
C ALA A 636 12.81 -17.75 -18.20
N HIS A 637 13.83 -16.89 -18.32
CA HIS A 637 15.06 -17.22 -19.03
C HIS A 637 15.92 -18.13 -18.13
N GLY A 638 15.88 -19.45 -18.34
CA GLY A 638 16.61 -20.42 -17.51
C GLY A 638 15.91 -20.83 -16.20
N GLY A 639 14.60 -20.61 -16.07
CA GLY A 639 13.79 -21.01 -14.90
C GLY A 639 13.63 -19.95 -13.80
N GLU A 640 14.24 -18.77 -13.93
CA GLU A 640 14.03 -17.59 -13.07
C GLU A 640 13.32 -16.43 -13.81
N ALA A 641 12.39 -15.76 -13.14
CA ALA A 641 11.68 -14.59 -13.68
C ALA A 641 12.62 -13.38 -13.83
N LEU A 642 12.61 -12.75 -15.00
CA LEU A 642 13.44 -11.56 -15.29
C LEU A 642 12.88 -10.26 -14.68
N ARG A 643 11.63 -10.26 -14.20
CA ARG A 643 10.96 -9.08 -13.66
C ARG A 643 10.21 -9.43 -12.38
N SER A 644 10.82 -9.20 -11.23
CA SER A 644 10.29 -9.63 -9.93
C SER A 644 9.00 -8.92 -9.51
N ASP A 645 8.78 -7.70 -9.99
CA ASP A 645 7.56 -6.94 -9.74
C ASP A 645 6.51 -7.12 -10.87
N GLY A 646 6.84 -7.89 -11.90
CA GLY A 646 6.01 -8.10 -13.10
C GLY A 646 6.19 -7.05 -14.19
N VAL A 647 7.05 -6.04 -14.01
CA VAL A 647 7.19 -4.88 -14.92
C VAL A 647 8.65 -4.48 -15.18
N HIS A 648 9.49 -4.36 -14.15
CA HIS A 648 10.84 -3.81 -14.21
C HIS A 648 11.94 -4.87 -14.05
N TYR A 649 13.12 -4.58 -14.60
CA TYR A 649 14.29 -5.43 -14.45
C TYR A 649 15.09 -5.03 -13.20
N ASP A 650 15.41 -6.01 -12.36
CA ASP A 650 16.47 -5.82 -11.36
C ASP A 650 17.86 -5.82 -12.02
N GLU A 651 18.90 -5.49 -11.26
CA GLU A 651 20.26 -5.35 -11.81
C GLU A 651 20.76 -6.63 -12.50
N ARG A 652 20.41 -7.81 -11.95
CA ARG A 652 20.82 -9.10 -12.49
C ARG A 652 20.12 -9.37 -13.81
N SER A 653 18.81 -9.18 -13.85
CA SER A 653 17.97 -9.44 -15.02
C SER A 653 18.25 -8.43 -16.13
N ALA A 654 18.52 -7.17 -15.76
CA ALA A 654 18.94 -6.16 -16.71
C ALA A 654 20.25 -6.54 -17.41
N ARG A 655 21.24 -7.13 -16.72
CA ARG A 655 22.48 -7.63 -17.36
C ARG A 655 22.19 -8.73 -18.39
N VAL A 656 21.24 -9.61 -18.13
CA VAL A 656 20.80 -10.64 -19.10
C VAL A 656 20.24 -9.97 -20.36
N VAL A 657 19.30 -9.02 -20.17
CA VAL A 657 18.69 -8.27 -21.28
C VAL A 657 19.74 -7.47 -22.05
N ALA A 658 20.62 -6.75 -21.37
CA ALA A 658 21.66 -5.94 -22.01
C ALA A 658 22.65 -6.78 -22.82
N THR A 659 23.04 -7.95 -22.31
CA THR A 659 23.95 -8.87 -23.03
C THR A 659 23.31 -9.41 -24.32
N TRP A 660 21.99 -9.67 -24.29
CA TRP A 660 21.25 -10.05 -25.49
C TRP A 660 21.03 -8.88 -26.47
N LEU A 661 20.85 -7.67 -25.94
CA LEU A 661 20.52 -6.48 -26.71
C LEU A 661 21.74 -5.82 -27.37
N ALA A 662 22.89 -5.78 -26.69
CA ALA A 662 24.13 -5.15 -27.15
C ALA A 662 24.53 -5.48 -28.61
N PRO A 663 24.63 -6.76 -29.04
CA PRO A 663 25.03 -7.08 -30.40
C PRO A 663 24.03 -6.61 -31.45
N ARG A 664 22.73 -6.53 -31.11
CA ARG A 664 21.67 -6.04 -32.01
C ARG A 664 21.75 -4.53 -32.19
N LEU A 665 22.02 -3.80 -31.11
CA LEU A 665 22.24 -2.34 -31.17
C LEU A 665 23.50 -2.00 -31.96
N ARG A 666 24.56 -2.78 -31.75
CA ARG A 666 25.81 -2.66 -32.51
C ARG A 666 25.59 -2.86 -34.01
N GLN A 667 24.79 -3.86 -34.38
CA GLN A 667 24.43 -4.13 -35.76
C GLN A 667 23.61 -2.98 -36.38
N ALA A 668 22.60 -2.48 -35.66
CA ALA A 668 21.78 -1.34 -36.11
C ALA A 668 22.62 -0.07 -36.36
N ALA A 669 23.58 0.22 -35.48
CA ALA A 669 24.52 1.32 -35.66
C ALA A 669 25.38 1.19 -36.93
N LEU A 670 25.80 -0.03 -37.27
CA LEU A 670 26.61 -0.29 -38.47
C LEU A 670 25.78 -0.21 -39.77
N TRP A 671 24.48 -0.51 -39.71
CA TRP A 671 23.59 -0.44 -40.87
C TRP A 671 23.18 0.98 -41.27
N GLY A 672 23.16 1.93 -40.32
CA GLY A 672 23.01 3.36 -40.60
C GLY A 672 23.95 3.90 -41.69
N ALA A 673 25.08 3.22 -41.94
CA ALA A 673 26.05 3.61 -42.95
C ALA A 673 25.72 3.16 -44.40
N ASP A 674 24.86 2.17 -44.63
CA ASP A 674 24.50 1.62 -45.96
C ASP A 674 23.15 0.86 -45.91
N PHE A 675 22.01 1.58 -45.86
CA PHE A 675 20.67 1.04 -45.56
C PHE A 675 19.95 0.28 -46.72
N ALA A 676 20.67 -0.52 -47.51
CA ALA A 676 20.08 -1.27 -48.63
C ALA A 676 20.46 -2.76 -48.64
N ALA A 677 20.01 -3.55 -47.65
CA ALA A 677 19.79 -5.01 -47.77
C ALA A 677 19.13 -5.65 -46.51
N ASP A 678 17.93 -6.21 -46.70
CA ASP A 678 17.24 -7.33 -45.99
C ASP A 678 17.11 -7.32 -44.43
N PRO A 679 15.89 -7.28 -43.83
CA PRO A 679 15.65 -6.84 -42.45
C PRO A 679 15.70 -7.94 -41.37
N ALA A 680 16.41 -9.05 -41.58
CA ALA A 680 16.46 -10.12 -40.58
C ALA A 680 17.66 -9.97 -39.64
N VAL A 681 17.43 -9.38 -38.46
CA VAL A 681 18.24 -9.66 -37.25
C VAL A 681 18.18 -11.17 -37.04
N PRO A 682 19.31 -11.90 -36.90
CA PRO A 682 19.26 -13.37 -36.84
C PRO A 682 18.43 -13.85 -35.65
N ASP A 683 17.38 -14.63 -35.96
CA ASP A 683 16.68 -15.50 -35.01
C ASP A 683 17.59 -16.67 -34.60
N ASP A 684 17.54 -16.98 -33.30
CA ASP A 684 17.88 -18.26 -32.66
C ASP A 684 19.11 -19.03 -33.15
N ALA A 685 20.26 -18.73 -32.55
CA ALA A 685 21.35 -19.71 -32.43
C ALA A 685 22.07 -19.59 -31.08
N GLY A 686 21.49 -20.23 -30.05
CA GLY A 686 22.21 -20.85 -28.93
C GLY A 686 23.22 -19.98 -28.18
N ALA A 687 22.75 -19.09 -27.31
CA ALA A 687 23.55 -18.58 -26.21
C ALA A 687 23.02 -19.18 -24.89
N THR A 688 23.40 -20.43 -24.60
CA THR A 688 23.48 -20.87 -23.20
C THR A 688 24.63 -20.10 -22.56
N ALA A 689 24.37 -18.88 -22.10
CA ALA A 689 25.25 -18.21 -21.15
C ALA A 689 25.18 -19.02 -19.86
N ALA A 690 26.21 -19.82 -19.61
CA ALA A 690 26.41 -20.43 -18.30
C ALA A 690 26.44 -19.30 -17.26
N ALA A 691 25.65 -19.45 -16.20
CA ALA A 691 25.72 -18.56 -15.05
C ALA A 691 27.19 -18.44 -14.57
N PRO A 692 27.69 -17.24 -14.22
CA PRO A 692 29.01 -17.14 -13.62
C PRO A 692 28.98 -17.93 -12.30
N ASP A 693 29.89 -18.89 -12.17
CA ASP A 693 30.08 -19.68 -10.96
C ASP A 693 30.17 -18.75 -9.74
N ALA A 694 29.24 -18.93 -8.80
CA ALA A 694 29.35 -18.33 -7.48
C ALA A 694 30.65 -18.83 -6.82
N PRO A 695 31.42 -17.98 -6.14
CA PRO A 695 32.63 -18.44 -5.46
C PRO A 695 32.24 -19.46 -4.39
N GLU A 696 32.74 -20.69 -4.53
CA GLU A 696 32.58 -21.77 -3.55
C GLU A 696 32.98 -21.28 -2.15
N ALA A 697 31.99 -21.18 -1.26
CA ALA A 697 32.23 -21.04 0.16
C ALA A 697 32.84 -22.35 0.68
N THR A 698 34.15 -22.37 0.87
CA THR A 698 34.86 -23.41 1.63
C THR A 698 34.15 -23.66 2.98
N PRO A 699 33.65 -24.87 3.26
CA PRO A 699 33.07 -25.18 4.55
C PRO A 699 34.17 -25.29 5.62
N PRO A 700 33.92 -24.87 6.87
CA PRO A 700 34.91 -24.98 7.93
C PRO A 700 35.09 -26.46 8.33
N ALA A 701 36.36 -26.83 8.53
CA ALA A 701 36.77 -28.16 8.96
C ALA A 701 36.11 -28.55 10.29
N VAL A 702 35.36 -29.66 10.27
CA VAL A 702 34.87 -30.32 11.48
C VAL A 702 36.00 -31.20 12.01
N THR A 703 36.51 -30.85 13.20
CA THR A 703 37.39 -31.67 14.02
C THR A 703 36.62 -32.90 14.52
N GLU A 704 37.09 -34.10 14.15
CA GLU A 704 36.68 -35.35 14.78
C GLU A 704 37.08 -35.37 16.26
N GLU A 705 36.10 -35.53 17.15
CA GLU A 705 36.34 -35.99 18.52
C GLU A 705 35.59 -37.31 18.73
N THR A 706 36.37 -38.34 19.02
CA THR A 706 36.02 -39.73 19.29
C THR A 706 35.20 -39.92 20.58
N THR A 707 34.14 -40.73 20.53
CA THR A 707 33.63 -41.70 21.54
C THR A 707 32.41 -42.39 20.91
N GLY A 708 32.10 -43.69 20.95
CA GLY A 708 32.56 -44.86 21.70
C GLY A 708 31.31 -45.66 22.13
N ALA A 709 31.23 -46.95 21.71
CA ALA A 709 30.34 -48.04 22.19
C ALA A 709 28.82 -47.97 21.83
N ASP A 710 28.06 -49.04 21.56
CA ASP A 710 28.28 -50.50 21.40
C ASP A 710 26.94 -51.14 20.92
N SER A 711 27.03 -52.29 20.20
CA SER A 711 26.12 -53.47 20.09
C SER A 711 24.58 -53.27 19.94
N GLU A 712 23.78 -53.95 19.10
CA GLU A 712 23.82 -55.30 18.47
C GLU A 712 22.64 -55.40 17.45
N PRO A 713 22.60 -56.42 16.55
CA PRO A 713 21.61 -56.54 15.46
C PRO A 713 20.55 -57.63 15.72
N ASP A 714 19.46 -57.64 14.93
CA ASP A 714 18.96 -58.88 14.32
C ASP A 714 17.90 -58.61 13.25
N ALA A 715 18.09 -59.27 12.10
CA ALA A 715 17.20 -59.36 10.95
C ALA A 715 16.18 -60.51 11.14
N PRO A 716 15.29 -60.83 10.17
CA PRO A 716 15.68 -61.36 8.85
C PRO A 716 15.15 -60.56 7.64
#